data_AF-J0NQQ8-F1
#
_entry.id   AF-J0NQQ8-F1
#
_cell.length_a   1.000
_cell.length_b   1.000
_cell.length_c   1.000
_cell.angle_alpha   90.00
_cell.angle_beta   90.00
_cell.angle_gamma   90.00
#
_symmetry.space_group_name_H-M   'P 1'
#
loop_
_entity.id
_entity.type
_entity.pdbx_description
1 polymer ?
#
loop_
_entity_poly.entity_id
_entity_poly.type
_entity_poly.pdbx_seq_one_letter_code
_entity_poly.pdbx_strand_id
1 'polypeptide(L)'
;MTPSAEGPTSPGSESGAVRQLLYTNADRVVDGVRTGGWQILEQSPALDDVTASRLLALVEPRLNPVSPLSGFPTPEEIANAARRYAQIPTDDGTVLVHTAPAGADATGRPNTMNHVVLLADEERPSVCTADLWRSPDWCVPFGPDEVRATAMPASNRIRAGQSVSDDSVSDFMAVPGRGAVLVALAEILDGVLAQRVNRSATSVDKTTTVLLPVPSTDEAALWVGALQRTCAPRTGRLLGFSTLERVGTERDLEALAASGIDLACVPEQDLAGMPIHRSGLAVVDPQAPPTSAPASAWARLVAAMTADLGAWVAGVEAVRDVLDLLEDHRDVAPGWPLAMAEACDPGLLAGRAEELVGKAVEHELVACQPGAIAGNGYLIGVVNDRVLGSAKTEPGHWYSRLSAVPVSAPVTGVVTGLARKYVETAVRNPRWLLDPARQVSRRAFRCLDAWSRSAEGREALVPLLEAAVHAVSQDPRETAVLIMVDRLVRDGVNPPGARTDELLIPVARALAAEQDPMGQRARILGLDLDRRCRDALMRLVERVLEESAGAESSRTLPWMSEEVIAWFDGGAVAPALGELAAQAVLIELAGLIDRPVAGPAAATAERAVKALHGVVGGFELRPDVVRLLADFAPIDCLEAPPPGWRNVWDVLGPALLREPDSPTSARICREYLARRGHPEAVFAQSVFNRFSVPTAVCLVVLVRHTALMTRYSVQAAGTYARHILLAAAILDGDPLVARSPAVAMARSKALALLILVVWNGQQVDLPDAPALPAAVQNLDAALDEDPSVLAAPGETGLGELLPLAVTRVFWRGRGSDIPDEWFDSVDQDLRRMEYAESRSNAQLRNCDNTVVVIARSWAAYLGAGQSETLRAALLERMGGAPGAERWLDKRVLPAKEASGLRRRLFGGR
;
A
#
# COMPACT_ATOMS: atom_id res chain seq x y z
N MET A 1 -17.92 -33.10 -74.16
CA MET A 1 -17.45 -31.93 -73.40
C MET A 1 -17.00 -32.43 -72.05
N THR A 2 -15.75 -32.13 -71.73
CA THR A 2 -15.00 -32.50 -70.51
C THR A 2 -15.69 -32.08 -69.22
N PRO A 3 -15.55 -32.84 -68.12
CA PRO A 3 -15.97 -32.40 -66.79
C PRO A 3 -14.95 -31.38 -66.27
N SER A 4 -15.41 -30.19 -65.89
CA SER A 4 -14.59 -29.22 -65.19
C SER A 4 -14.46 -29.64 -63.73
N ALA A 5 -13.23 -29.79 -63.29
CA ALA A 5 -12.84 -30.11 -61.92
C ALA A 5 -13.31 -29.00 -60.95
N GLU A 6 -14.12 -29.39 -59.97
CA GLU A 6 -14.24 -28.65 -58.72
C GLU A 6 -12.90 -28.74 -57.98
N GLY A 7 -12.29 -27.59 -57.71
CA GLY A 7 -11.10 -27.50 -56.87
C GLY A 7 -11.41 -27.95 -55.43
N PRO A 8 -10.38 -28.29 -54.65
CA PRO A 8 -10.57 -28.76 -53.28
C PRO A 8 -11.19 -27.61 -52.47
N THR A 9 -12.45 -27.80 -52.06
CA THR A 9 -13.01 -27.07 -50.93
C THR A 9 -12.05 -27.26 -49.77
N SER A 10 -11.52 -26.15 -49.25
CA SER A 10 -10.73 -26.15 -48.02
C SER A 10 -11.47 -26.94 -46.93
N PRO A 11 -10.76 -27.69 -46.06
CA PRO A 11 -11.40 -28.47 -45.00
C PRO A 11 -12.05 -27.49 -44.02
N GLY A 12 -13.34 -27.23 -44.22
CA GLY A 12 -14.21 -26.72 -43.18
C GLY A 12 -14.15 -27.71 -42.03
N SER A 13 -13.74 -27.22 -40.87
CA SER A 13 -13.58 -27.96 -39.62
C SER A 13 -14.63 -29.06 -39.42
N GLU A 14 -14.19 -30.29 -39.22
CA GLU A 14 -14.94 -31.44 -38.71
C GLU A 14 -15.44 -31.20 -37.26
N SER A 15 -16.20 -30.14 -37.02
CA SER A 15 -16.61 -29.66 -35.69
C SER A 15 -17.73 -30.49 -35.03
N GLY A 16 -17.93 -31.75 -35.45
CA GLY A 16 -19.04 -32.57 -34.96
C GLY A 16 -18.78 -34.08 -34.92
N ALA A 17 -17.56 -34.54 -35.13
CA ALA A 17 -17.24 -35.97 -35.02
C ALA A 17 -17.07 -36.36 -33.54
N VAL A 18 -17.80 -37.38 -33.09
CA VAL A 18 -17.67 -37.92 -31.72
C VAL A 18 -16.31 -38.55 -31.56
N ARG A 19 -15.59 -38.12 -30.53
CA ARG A 19 -14.30 -38.68 -30.13
C ARG A 19 -14.58 -39.84 -29.18
N GLN A 20 -14.33 -41.06 -29.63
CA GLN A 20 -14.69 -42.26 -28.88
C GLN A 20 -13.68 -43.39 -29.10
N LEU A 21 -13.58 -44.28 -28.10
CA LEU A 21 -12.80 -45.50 -28.16
C LEU A 21 -13.54 -46.67 -27.53
N LEU A 22 -13.22 -47.87 -28.02
CA LEU A 22 -13.64 -49.15 -27.45
C LEU A 22 -12.41 -49.80 -26.81
N TYR A 23 -12.53 -50.20 -25.55
CA TYR A 23 -11.46 -50.82 -24.77
C TYR A 23 -11.94 -52.10 -24.09
N THR A 24 -11.25 -53.21 -24.37
CA THR A 24 -11.62 -54.55 -23.89
C THR A 24 -10.38 -55.43 -23.86
N ASN A 25 -10.44 -56.54 -23.13
CA ASN A 25 -9.53 -57.66 -23.35
C ASN A 25 -10.00 -58.42 -24.61
N ALA A 26 -9.14 -58.56 -25.61
CA ALA A 26 -9.47 -59.27 -26.85
C ALA A 26 -8.24 -59.95 -27.44
N ASP A 27 -8.46 -61.09 -28.09
CA ASP A 27 -7.46 -61.75 -28.95
C ASP A 27 -7.55 -61.14 -30.35
N ARG A 28 -6.51 -60.44 -30.79
CA ARG A 28 -6.37 -59.92 -32.15
C ARG A 28 -5.25 -60.60 -32.90
N VAL A 29 -5.39 -60.63 -34.22
CA VAL A 29 -4.30 -60.98 -35.14
C VAL A 29 -3.99 -59.73 -35.95
N VAL A 30 -2.88 -59.07 -35.63
CA VAL A 30 -2.38 -57.89 -36.36
C VAL A 30 -1.09 -58.33 -37.05
N ASP A 31 -1.01 -58.16 -38.37
CA ASP A 31 0.14 -58.55 -39.19
C ASP A 31 0.59 -60.03 -39.00
N GLY A 32 -0.36 -60.92 -38.76
CA GLY A 32 -0.11 -62.36 -38.55
C GLY A 32 0.37 -62.72 -37.13
N VAL A 33 0.54 -61.75 -36.23
CA VAL A 33 0.90 -61.96 -34.82
C VAL A 33 -0.34 -61.89 -33.95
N ARG A 34 -0.55 -62.91 -33.11
CA ARG A 34 -1.66 -62.97 -32.18
C ARG A 34 -1.33 -62.17 -30.91
N THR A 35 -1.96 -61.02 -30.72
CA THR A 35 -1.84 -60.18 -29.53
C THR A 35 -3.07 -60.35 -28.64
N GLY A 36 -2.86 -60.81 -27.41
CA GLY A 36 -3.89 -60.95 -26.37
C GLY A 36 -3.65 -59.97 -25.23
N GLY A 37 -4.71 -59.52 -24.56
CA GLY A 37 -4.66 -58.59 -23.44
C GLY A 37 -5.58 -57.39 -23.62
N TRP A 38 -5.58 -56.50 -22.62
CA TRP A 38 -6.33 -55.25 -22.64
C TRP A 38 -5.76 -54.28 -23.66
N GLN A 39 -6.59 -53.85 -24.61
CA GLN A 39 -6.17 -52.99 -25.71
C GLN A 39 -7.35 -52.15 -26.24
N ILE A 40 -7.02 -51.06 -26.94
CA ILE A 40 -8.01 -50.33 -27.73
C ILE A 40 -8.43 -51.24 -28.90
N LEU A 41 -9.70 -51.61 -28.91
CA LEU A 41 -10.31 -52.34 -30.02
C LEU A 41 -10.50 -51.37 -31.20
N GLU A 42 -11.12 -50.23 -31.00
CA GLU A 42 -11.32 -49.27 -32.08
C GLU A 42 -11.30 -47.87 -31.50
N GLN A 43 -10.78 -46.90 -32.27
CA GLN A 43 -10.84 -45.49 -31.93
C GLN A 43 -11.33 -44.70 -33.14
N SER A 44 -12.15 -43.68 -32.88
CA SER A 44 -12.61 -42.77 -33.92
C SER A 44 -11.42 -42.03 -34.55
N PRO A 45 -11.42 -41.73 -35.86
CA PRO A 45 -10.35 -40.98 -36.51
C PRO A 45 -10.06 -39.60 -35.90
N ALA A 46 -11.08 -38.99 -35.28
CA ALA A 46 -10.99 -37.68 -34.64
C ALA A 46 -10.32 -37.69 -33.25
N LEU A 47 -9.92 -38.86 -32.74
CA LEU A 47 -9.28 -39.01 -31.43
C LEU A 47 -7.78 -39.31 -31.60
N ASP A 48 -6.94 -38.38 -31.15
CA ASP A 48 -5.49 -38.58 -31.14
C ASP A 48 -5.02 -39.50 -30.00
N ASP A 49 -3.82 -40.08 -30.16
CA ASP A 49 -3.27 -41.08 -29.23
C ASP A 49 -3.00 -40.52 -27.82
N VAL A 50 -2.72 -39.21 -27.71
CA VAL A 50 -2.45 -38.54 -26.42
C VAL A 50 -3.73 -38.44 -25.61
N THR A 51 -4.79 -37.97 -26.25
CA THR A 51 -6.14 -37.87 -25.69
C THR A 51 -6.67 -39.27 -25.39
N ALA A 52 -6.51 -40.23 -26.29
CA ALA A 52 -6.87 -41.64 -26.05
C ALA A 52 -6.19 -42.21 -24.81
N SER A 53 -4.89 -41.95 -24.62
CA SER A 53 -4.14 -42.39 -23.43
C SER A 53 -4.68 -41.77 -22.14
N ARG A 54 -5.08 -40.50 -22.16
CA ARG A 54 -5.72 -39.84 -21.00
C ARG A 54 -7.10 -40.42 -20.70
N LEU A 55 -7.91 -40.65 -21.73
CA LEU A 55 -9.24 -41.25 -21.59
C LEU A 55 -9.15 -42.68 -21.02
N LEU A 56 -8.15 -43.46 -21.43
CA LEU A 56 -7.91 -44.79 -20.87
C LEU A 56 -7.57 -44.77 -19.37
N ALA A 57 -6.92 -43.73 -18.88
CA ALA A 57 -6.61 -43.60 -17.45
C ALA A 57 -7.87 -43.41 -16.57
N LEU A 58 -9.00 -43.07 -17.18
CA LEU A 58 -10.31 -42.94 -16.51
C LEU A 58 -11.09 -44.27 -16.49
N VAL A 59 -10.65 -45.28 -17.24
CA VAL A 59 -11.34 -46.57 -17.33
C VAL A 59 -10.95 -47.45 -16.16
N GLU A 60 -11.94 -47.88 -15.37
CA GLU A 60 -11.79 -49.02 -14.47
C GLU A 60 -12.28 -50.28 -15.20
N PRO A 61 -11.42 -51.13 -15.78
CA PRO A 61 -11.87 -52.23 -16.62
C PRO A 61 -12.66 -53.31 -15.86
N ARG A 62 -12.62 -53.33 -14.52
CA ARG A 62 -13.36 -54.32 -13.72
C ARG A 62 -14.80 -53.87 -13.49
N LEU A 63 -15.72 -54.81 -13.70
CA LEU A 63 -17.13 -54.66 -13.36
C LEU A 63 -17.51 -55.76 -12.37
N ASN A 64 -17.88 -55.36 -11.15
CA ASN A 64 -18.17 -56.27 -10.05
C ASN A 64 -19.63 -56.08 -9.59
N PRO A 65 -20.61 -56.55 -10.38
CA PRO A 65 -22.02 -56.41 -10.02
C PRO A 65 -22.36 -57.23 -8.77
N VAL A 66 -23.39 -56.83 -8.03
CA VAL A 66 -23.92 -57.59 -6.87
C VAL A 66 -24.41 -58.96 -7.29
N SER A 67 -25.10 -59.02 -8.43
CA SER A 67 -25.62 -60.24 -9.05
C SER A 67 -24.87 -60.48 -10.37
N PRO A 68 -23.83 -61.32 -10.39
CA PRO A 68 -23.14 -61.66 -11.63
C PRO A 68 -24.05 -62.48 -12.57
N LEU A 69 -23.81 -62.36 -13.88
CA LEU A 69 -24.50 -63.16 -14.88
C LEU A 69 -24.18 -64.66 -14.70
N SER A 70 -25.14 -65.51 -15.06
CA SER A 70 -24.94 -66.96 -15.11
C SER A 70 -23.89 -67.33 -16.19
N GLY A 71 -23.38 -68.57 -16.16
CA GLY A 71 -22.37 -69.01 -17.14
C GLY A 71 -22.88 -69.06 -18.59
N PHE A 72 -24.20 -69.15 -18.79
CA PHE A 72 -24.87 -69.14 -20.09
C PHE A 72 -26.10 -68.25 -20.00
N PRO A 73 -25.92 -66.92 -19.97
CA PRO A 73 -27.03 -66.01 -19.76
C PRO A 73 -27.89 -65.92 -21.01
N THR A 74 -29.19 -65.78 -20.79
CA THR A 74 -30.17 -65.49 -21.84
C THR A 74 -29.99 -64.08 -22.39
N PRO A 75 -30.50 -63.78 -23.61
CA PRO A 75 -30.47 -62.42 -24.15
C PRO A 75 -31.13 -61.39 -23.22
N GLU A 76 -32.17 -61.78 -22.49
CA GLU A 76 -32.86 -60.92 -21.52
C GLU A 76 -31.99 -60.65 -20.28
N GLU A 77 -31.30 -61.67 -19.75
CA GLU A 77 -30.33 -61.49 -18.66
C GLU A 77 -29.17 -60.58 -19.09
N ILE A 78 -28.65 -60.73 -20.31
CA ILE A 78 -27.61 -59.86 -20.88
C ILE A 78 -28.13 -58.42 -21.04
N ALA A 79 -29.35 -58.26 -21.57
CA ALA A 79 -29.97 -56.95 -21.73
C ALA A 79 -30.10 -56.24 -20.37
N ASN A 80 -30.56 -56.94 -19.34
CA ASN A 80 -30.79 -56.39 -18.00
C ASN A 80 -29.55 -56.35 -17.10
N ALA A 81 -28.42 -56.91 -17.54
CA ALA A 81 -27.19 -56.96 -16.76
C ALA A 81 -26.81 -55.58 -16.20
N ALA A 82 -26.30 -55.56 -14.96
CA ALA A 82 -25.78 -54.34 -14.36
C ALA A 82 -24.60 -53.80 -15.18
N ARG A 83 -24.59 -52.50 -15.41
CA ARG A 83 -23.56 -51.77 -16.16
C ARG A 83 -23.09 -50.61 -15.31
N ARG A 84 -21.82 -50.22 -15.46
CA ARG A 84 -21.38 -48.95 -14.88
C ARG A 84 -21.40 -47.89 -15.97
N TYR A 85 -22.09 -46.80 -15.70
CA TYR A 85 -22.08 -45.61 -16.53
C TYR A 85 -21.56 -44.46 -15.68
N ALA A 86 -20.41 -43.92 -16.09
CA ALA A 86 -19.76 -42.83 -15.40
C ALA A 86 -19.64 -41.61 -16.31
N GLN A 87 -19.89 -40.44 -15.74
CA GLN A 87 -19.55 -39.16 -16.33
C GLN A 87 -18.42 -38.54 -15.52
N ILE A 88 -17.38 -38.08 -16.20
CA ILE A 88 -16.20 -37.49 -15.59
C ILE A 88 -15.90 -36.17 -16.30
N PRO A 89 -16.06 -35.02 -15.62
CA PRO A 89 -15.67 -33.73 -16.19
C PRO A 89 -14.14 -33.60 -16.17
N THR A 90 -13.56 -33.21 -17.30
CA THR A 90 -12.11 -33.04 -17.50
C THR A 90 -11.80 -31.71 -18.18
N ASP A 91 -10.53 -31.32 -18.25
CA ASP A 91 -10.12 -30.14 -19.02
C ASP A 91 -10.29 -30.32 -20.54
N ASP A 92 -10.27 -31.56 -21.02
CA ASP A 92 -10.50 -31.88 -22.43
C ASP A 92 -12.02 -31.89 -22.79
N GLY A 93 -12.89 -31.81 -21.78
CA GLY A 93 -14.36 -31.84 -21.89
C GLY A 93 -15.02 -32.87 -20.97
N THR A 94 -16.30 -33.15 -21.18
CA THR A 94 -17.04 -34.18 -20.41
C THR A 94 -16.84 -35.56 -21.02
N VAL A 95 -16.28 -36.49 -20.25
CA VAL A 95 -16.06 -37.88 -20.67
C VAL A 95 -17.16 -38.77 -20.12
N LEU A 96 -17.69 -39.64 -20.97
CA LEU A 96 -18.61 -40.70 -20.60
C LEU A 96 -17.88 -42.04 -20.71
N VAL A 97 -17.98 -42.88 -19.69
CA VAL A 97 -17.44 -44.23 -19.67
C VAL A 97 -18.57 -45.21 -19.41
N HIS A 98 -18.87 -46.05 -20.40
CA HIS A 98 -19.85 -47.11 -20.28
C HIS A 98 -19.16 -48.46 -20.23
N THR A 99 -19.19 -49.13 -19.08
CA THR A 99 -18.64 -50.46 -18.86
C THR A 99 -19.75 -51.49 -18.78
N ALA A 100 -19.77 -52.43 -19.73
CA ALA A 100 -20.72 -53.54 -19.78
C ALA A 100 -20.01 -54.90 -19.66
N PRO A 101 -20.68 -55.93 -19.11
CA PRO A 101 -20.13 -57.28 -19.09
C PRO A 101 -20.04 -57.83 -20.52
N ALA A 102 -18.91 -58.46 -20.86
CA ALA A 102 -18.63 -58.98 -22.20
C ALA A 102 -18.43 -60.50 -22.25
N GLY A 103 -18.89 -61.21 -21.22
CA GLY A 103 -18.71 -62.66 -21.06
C GLY A 103 -17.30 -63.02 -20.57
N ALA A 104 -16.91 -64.27 -20.78
CA ALA A 104 -15.56 -64.73 -20.43
C ALA A 104 -14.57 -64.43 -21.57
N ASP A 105 -13.35 -64.00 -21.22
CA ASP A 105 -12.25 -63.88 -22.17
C ASP A 105 -11.75 -65.26 -22.63
N ALA A 106 -10.77 -65.28 -23.54
CA ALA A 106 -10.19 -66.51 -24.08
C ALA A 106 -9.54 -67.42 -23.01
N THR A 107 -9.32 -66.91 -21.79
CA THR A 107 -8.77 -67.64 -20.63
C THR A 107 -9.83 -68.04 -19.61
N GLY A 108 -11.10 -67.76 -19.87
CA GLY A 108 -12.23 -68.05 -18.99
C GLY A 108 -12.45 -67.04 -17.86
N ARG A 109 -11.75 -65.89 -17.88
CA ARG A 109 -11.90 -64.84 -16.86
C ARG A 109 -13.00 -63.85 -17.26
N PRO A 110 -13.73 -63.22 -16.32
CA PRO A 110 -14.71 -62.19 -16.65
C PRO A 110 -14.09 -61.04 -17.44
N ASN A 111 -14.75 -60.64 -18.52
CA ASN A 111 -14.34 -59.56 -19.41
C ASN A 111 -15.39 -58.43 -19.43
N THR A 112 -14.97 -57.24 -19.82
CA THR A 112 -15.85 -56.08 -20.00
C THR A 112 -15.58 -55.37 -21.32
N MET A 113 -16.65 -54.79 -21.89
CA MET A 113 -16.56 -53.83 -22.97
C MET A 113 -16.68 -52.43 -22.37
N ASN A 114 -15.65 -51.60 -22.58
CA ASN A 114 -15.65 -50.20 -22.18
C ASN A 114 -15.80 -49.33 -23.43
N HIS A 115 -16.92 -48.62 -23.52
CA HIS A 115 -17.14 -47.61 -24.55
C HIS A 115 -16.93 -46.23 -23.91
N VAL A 116 -15.89 -45.54 -24.34
CA VAL A 116 -15.48 -44.23 -23.80
C VAL A 116 -15.74 -43.16 -24.85
N VAL A 117 -16.41 -42.09 -24.45
CA VAL A 117 -16.87 -41.02 -25.34
C VAL A 117 -16.53 -39.67 -24.72
N LEU A 118 -15.75 -38.86 -25.43
CA LEU A 118 -15.54 -37.46 -25.11
C LEU A 118 -16.59 -36.63 -25.84
N LEU A 119 -17.49 -36.02 -25.06
CA LEU A 119 -18.57 -35.20 -25.60
C LEU A 119 -18.02 -33.92 -26.24
N ALA A 120 -18.64 -33.51 -27.34
CA ALA A 120 -18.35 -32.22 -27.95
C ALA A 120 -18.70 -31.07 -27.00
N ASP A 121 -17.93 -29.98 -27.09
CA ASP A 121 -18.15 -28.75 -26.35
C ASP A 121 -19.35 -27.97 -26.93
N GLU A 122 -20.55 -28.49 -26.68
CA GLU A 122 -21.81 -27.88 -27.14
C GLU A 122 -22.23 -26.73 -26.21
N GLU A 123 -22.49 -25.55 -26.77
CA GLU A 123 -22.96 -24.37 -26.02
C GLU A 123 -24.33 -24.61 -25.37
N ARG A 124 -25.21 -25.31 -26.10
CA ARG A 124 -26.56 -25.68 -25.66
C ARG A 124 -26.84 -27.17 -25.92
N PRO A 125 -26.42 -28.06 -25.01
CA PRO A 125 -26.79 -29.47 -25.05
C PRO A 125 -28.30 -29.67 -24.92
N SER A 126 -28.90 -30.44 -25.83
CA SER A 126 -30.34 -30.74 -25.78
C SER A 126 -30.71 -31.99 -24.98
N VAL A 127 -29.72 -32.83 -24.64
CA VAL A 127 -29.94 -34.13 -23.98
C VAL A 127 -29.12 -34.18 -22.69
N CYS A 128 -29.77 -34.59 -21.59
CA CYS A 128 -29.09 -34.87 -20.34
C CYS A 128 -28.29 -36.16 -20.49
N THR A 129 -27.09 -36.23 -19.93
CA THR A 129 -26.25 -37.42 -20.14
C THR A 129 -26.81 -38.67 -19.47
N ALA A 130 -27.59 -38.53 -18.40
CA ALA A 130 -28.35 -39.64 -17.82
C ALA A 130 -29.36 -40.26 -18.80
N ASP A 131 -29.92 -39.48 -19.74
CA ASP A 131 -30.85 -40.00 -20.77
C ASP A 131 -30.15 -40.97 -21.73
N LEU A 132 -28.80 -40.96 -21.79
CA LEU A 132 -28.02 -41.92 -22.57
C LEU A 132 -27.92 -43.29 -21.88
N TRP A 133 -28.39 -43.44 -20.64
CA TRP A 133 -28.41 -44.72 -19.96
C TRP A 133 -29.21 -45.76 -20.77
N ARG A 134 -28.60 -46.93 -20.98
CA ARG A 134 -29.12 -47.99 -21.87
C ARG A 134 -29.43 -47.53 -23.30
N SER A 135 -28.71 -46.51 -23.80
CA SER A 135 -28.73 -46.18 -25.22
C SER A 135 -28.49 -47.42 -26.10
N PRO A 136 -29.20 -47.56 -27.23
CA PRO A 136 -28.92 -48.61 -28.20
C PRO A 136 -27.56 -48.43 -28.90
N ASP A 137 -26.91 -47.27 -28.77
CA ASP A 137 -25.63 -47.00 -29.40
C ASP A 137 -24.42 -47.34 -28.50
N TRP A 138 -24.67 -47.81 -27.26
CA TRP A 138 -23.59 -48.36 -26.43
C TRP A 138 -23.20 -49.77 -26.90
N CYS A 139 -21.91 -50.01 -27.14
CA CYS A 139 -21.41 -51.34 -27.47
C CYS A 139 -21.48 -52.27 -26.27
N VAL A 140 -22.32 -53.30 -26.37
CA VAL A 140 -22.56 -54.32 -25.33
C VAL A 140 -22.44 -55.76 -25.87
N PRO A 141 -21.35 -56.11 -26.55
CA PRO A 141 -21.16 -57.47 -27.06
C PRO A 141 -21.04 -58.47 -25.93
N PHE A 142 -21.50 -59.71 -26.12
CA PHE A 142 -21.38 -60.75 -25.11
C PHE A 142 -20.76 -62.04 -25.69
N GLY A 143 -19.56 -62.36 -25.21
CA GLY A 143 -18.80 -63.53 -25.65
C GLY A 143 -17.66 -63.18 -26.63
N PRO A 144 -16.67 -64.09 -26.76
CA PRO A 144 -15.40 -63.77 -27.42
C PRO A 144 -15.53 -63.45 -28.92
N ASP A 145 -16.50 -64.05 -29.63
CA ASP A 145 -16.69 -63.80 -31.05
C ASP A 145 -17.41 -62.48 -31.33
N GLU A 146 -18.44 -62.14 -30.54
CA GLU A 146 -19.11 -60.83 -30.63
C GLU A 146 -18.15 -59.70 -30.26
N VAL A 147 -17.33 -59.87 -29.21
CA VAL A 147 -16.31 -58.90 -28.81
C VAL A 147 -15.31 -58.65 -29.94
N ARG A 148 -14.84 -59.71 -30.61
CA ARG A 148 -13.89 -59.57 -31.74
C ARG A 148 -14.52 -58.88 -32.96
N ALA A 149 -15.81 -59.13 -33.19
CA ALA A 149 -16.57 -58.58 -34.31
C ALA A 149 -17.15 -57.18 -34.03
N THR A 150 -17.01 -56.66 -32.80
CA THR A 150 -17.56 -55.37 -32.42
C THR A 150 -16.89 -54.25 -33.21
N ALA A 151 -17.71 -53.38 -33.79
CA ALA A 151 -17.27 -52.18 -34.49
C ALA A 151 -17.83 -50.93 -33.79
N MET A 152 -17.13 -49.80 -33.96
CA MET A 152 -17.56 -48.51 -33.46
C MET A 152 -18.86 -48.05 -34.12
N PRO A 153 -19.82 -47.46 -33.39
CA PRO A 153 -21.01 -46.88 -33.99
C PRO A 153 -20.65 -45.75 -34.96
N ALA A 154 -21.23 -45.76 -36.15
CA ALA A 154 -20.99 -44.74 -37.19
C ALA A 154 -21.60 -43.36 -36.88
N SER A 155 -22.38 -43.24 -35.80
CA SER A 155 -23.15 -42.04 -35.48
C SER A 155 -22.26 -40.92 -34.91
N ASN A 156 -22.53 -39.69 -35.33
CA ASN A 156 -21.92 -38.48 -34.77
C ASN A 156 -22.57 -38.02 -33.45
N ARG A 157 -23.56 -38.76 -32.93
CA ARG A 157 -24.20 -38.54 -31.61
C ARG A 157 -24.73 -39.87 -31.07
N ILE A 158 -24.66 -40.05 -29.75
CA ILE A 158 -25.29 -41.19 -29.06
C ILE A 158 -26.76 -40.84 -28.83
N ARG A 159 -27.67 -41.72 -29.27
CA ARG A 159 -29.11 -41.54 -29.05
C ARG A 159 -29.46 -41.78 -27.59
N ALA A 160 -30.47 -41.07 -27.07
CA ALA A 160 -31.01 -41.36 -25.76
C ALA A 160 -31.58 -42.80 -25.70
N GLY A 161 -31.46 -43.44 -24.54
CA GLY A 161 -32.17 -44.67 -24.22
C GLY A 161 -33.64 -44.39 -23.87
N GLN A 162 -34.38 -45.45 -23.52
CA GLN A 162 -35.78 -45.34 -23.10
C GLN A 162 -35.95 -45.43 -21.57
N SER A 163 -34.89 -45.77 -20.84
CA SER A 163 -34.98 -46.05 -19.39
C SER A 163 -35.01 -44.80 -18.53
N VAL A 164 -34.34 -43.74 -18.95
CA VAL A 164 -34.36 -42.43 -18.30
C VAL A 164 -35.01 -41.45 -19.27
N SER A 165 -36.31 -41.25 -19.10
CA SER A 165 -37.15 -40.30 -19.84
C SER A 165 -37.90 -39.41 -18.85
N ASP A 166 -38.59 -38.39 -19.34
CA ASP A 166 -39.37 -37.53 -18.45
C ASP A 166 -40.50 -38.29 -17.77
N ASP A 167 -41.14 -39.20 -18.50
CA ASP A 167 -42.19 -40.06 -17.97
C ASP A 167 -41.62 -40.98 -16.89
N SER A 168 -40.52 -41.69 -17.16
CA SER A 168 -39.95 -42.63 -16.19
C SER A 168 -39.39 -41.93 -14.95
N VAL A 169 -38.81 -40.74 -15.11
CA VAL A 169 -38.35 -39.93 -13.98
C VAL A 169 -39.53 -39.34 -13.21
N SER A 170 -40.62 -38.94 -13.86
CA SER A 170 -41.81 -38.43 -13.17
C SER A 170 -42.49 -39.53 -12.35
N ASP A 171 -42.66 -40.72 -12.93
CA ASP A 171 -43.13 -41.92 -12.22
C ASP A 171 -42.21 -42.27 -11.04
N PHE A 172 -40.89 -42.13 -11.25
CA PHE A 172 -39.92 -42.31 -10.20
C PHE A 172 -40.11 -41.28 -9.07
N MET A 173 -40.21 -39.99 -9.38
CA MET A 173 -40.35 -38.92 -8.39
C MET A 173 -41.70 -38.91 -7.67
N ALA A 174 -42.74 -39.52 -8.25
CA ALA A 174 -44.04 -39.68 -7.61
C ALA A 174 -44.01 -40.54 -6.34
N VAL A 175 -42.96 -41.34 -6.13
CA VAL A 175 -42.80 -42.17 -4.93
C VAL A 175 -42.46 -41.29 -3.70
N PRO A 176 -43.23 -41.38 -2.59
CA PRO A 176 -43.00 -40.58 -1.41
C PRO A 176 -41.58 -40.70 -0.85
N GLY A 177 -41.04 -39.58 -0.35
CA GLY A 177 -39.70 -39.51 0.24
C GLY A 177 -38.58 -39.22 -0.76
N ARG A 178 -38.78 -39.50 -2.06
CA ARG A 178 -37.73 -39.28 -3.07
C ARG A 178 -37.37 -37.82 -3.29
N GLY A 179 -38.33 -36.90 -3.14
CA GLY A 179 -38.05 -35.45 -3.17
C GLY A 179 -37.01 -35.03 -2.14
N ALA A 180 -37.08 -35.52 -0.91
CA ALA A 180 -36.14 -35.19 0.16
C ALA A 180 -34.71 -35.66 -0.14
N VAL A 181 -34.56 -36.82 -0.77
CA VAL A 181 -33.26 -37.33 -1.25
C VAL A 181 -32.70 -36.39 -2.31
N LEU A 182 -33.51 -35.98 -3.29
CA LEU A 182 -33.07 -35.09 -4.36
C LEU A 182 -32.63 -33.71 -3.83
N VAL A 183 -33.36 -33.17 -2.84
CA VAL A 183 -32.99 -31.94 -2.13
C VAL A 183 -31.63 -32.07 -1.45
N ALA A 184 -31.36 -33.20 -0.78
CA ALA A 184 -30.07 -33.44 -0.14
C ALA A 184 -28.92 -33.54 -1.16
N LEU A 185 -29.16 -34.18 -2.32
CA LEU A 185 -28.19 -34.22 -3.41
C LEU A 185 -27.88 -32.81 -3.92
N ALA A 186 -28.92 -31.99 -4.17
CA ALA A 186 -28.75 -30.60 -4.61
C ALA A 186 -28.00 -29.75 -3.57
N GLU A 187 -28.30 -29.92 -2.27
CA GLU A 187 -27.65 -29.18 -1.19
C GLU A 187 -26.14 -29.45 -1.15
N ILE A 188 -25.73 -30.71 -1.26
CA ILE A 188 -24.31 -31.09 -1.17
C ILE A 188 -23.55 -30.73 -2.45
N LEU A 189 -24.21 -30.85 -3.61
CA LEU A 189 -23.56 -30.68 -4.92
C LEU A 189 -23.59 -29.23 -5.45
N ASP A 190 -24.40 -28.34 -4.88
CA ASP A 190 -24.52 -26.93 -5.30
C ASP A 190 -23.16 -26.24 -5.40
N GLY A 191 -22.38 -26.29 -4.32
CA GLY A 191 -21.07 -25.64 -4.26
C GLY A 191 -20.06 -26.19 -5.27
N VAL A 192 -20.15 -27.48 -5.61
CA VAL A 192 -19.26 -28.13 -6.60
C VAL A 192 -19.60 -27.63 -8.00
N LEU A 193 -20.88 -27.66 -8.37
CA LEU A 193 -21.33 -27.25 -9.70
C LEU A 193 -21.17 -25.74 -9.91
N ALA A 194 -21.57 -24.92 -8.93
CA ALA A 194 -21.41 -23.47 -9.02
C ALA A 194 -19.95 -23.03 -9.18
N GLN A 195 -18.99 -23.75 -8.59
CA GLN A 195 -17.57 -23.47 -8.78
C GLN A 195 -17.07 -23.88 -10.17
N ARG A 196 -17.49 -25.05 -10.70
CA ARG A 196 -17.10 -25.52 -12.03
C ARG A 196 -17.71 -24.69 -13.17
N VAL A 197 -18.87 -24.06 -12.97
CA VAL A 197 -19.42 -23.09 -13.94
C VAL A 197 -18.52 -21.86 -14.06
N ASN A 198 -17.86 -21.45 -12.97
CA ASN A 198 -17.06 -20.22 -12.90
C ASN A 198 -15.54 -20.42 -13.12
N ARG A 199 -15.06 -21.66 -13.28
CA ARG A 199 -13.62 -22.03 -13.37
C ARG A 199 -13.42 -23.24 -14.31
N SER A 200 -12.18 -23.66 -14.57
CA SER A 200 -11.94 -24.93 -15.28
C SER A 200 -12.40 -26.12 -14.41
N ALA A 201 -12.90 -27.18 -15.06
CA ALA A 201 -13.46 -28.35 -14.40
C ALA A 201 -12.49 -29.07 -13.44
N THR A 202 -11.18 -29.06 -13.72
CA THR A 202 -10.14 -29.70 -12.89
C THR A 202 -9.54 -28.77 -11.83
N SER A 203 -9.77 -27.46 -11.95
CA SER A 203 -9.23 -26.43 -11.05
C SER A 203 -10.00 -26.26 -9.74
N VAL A 204 -11.01 -27.10 -9.50
CA VAL A 204 -11.88 -27.04 -8.33
C VAL A 204 -11.42 -28.09 -7.30
N ASP A 205 -11.04 -27.64 -6.11
CA ASP A 205 -10.80 -28.53 -4.98
C ASP A 205 -12.12 -29.25 -4.65
N LYS A 206 -12.19 -30.54 -4.96
CA LYS A 206 -13.35 -31.38 -4.65
C LYS A 206 -13.56 -31.41 -3.14
N THR A 207 -14.64 -30.77 -2.68
CA THR A 207 -14.91 -30.62 -1.25
C THR A 207 -15.62 -31.82 -0.65
N THR A 208 -16.44 -32.54 -1.44
CA THR A 208 -17.24 -33.67 -0.96
C THR A 208 -17.59 -34.64 -2.10
N THR A 209 -17.54 -35.94 -1.81
CA THR A 209 -18.14 -37.00 -2.66
C THR A 209 -19.37 -37.53 -1.97
N VAL A 210 -20.48 -37.61 -2.70
CA VAL A 210 -21.75 -38.18 -2.24
C VAL A 210 -21.80 -39.66 -2.56
N LEU A 211 -22.03 -40.48 -1.55
CA LEU A 211 -22.34 -41.90 -1.67
C LEU A 211 -23.86 -42.06 -1.61
N LEU A 212 -24.44 -42.63 -2.66
CA LEU A 212 -25.86 -42.90 -2.77
C LEU A 212 -26.08 -44.42 -2.76
N PRO A 213 -26.49 -45.02 -1.63
CA PRO A 213 -26.89 -46.43 -1.59
C PRO A 213 -28.10 -46.63 -2.51
N VAL A 214 -28.01 -47.57 -3.44
CA VAL A 214 -29.07 -47.90 -4.40
C VAL A 214 -29.23 -49.40 -4.57
N PRO A 215 -30.45 -49.90 -4.86
CA PRO A 215 -30.68 -51.31 -5.07
C PRO A 215 -30.28 -51.78 -6.49
N SER A 216 -30.17 -50.88 -7.46
CA SER A 216 -29.83 -51.22 -8.85
C SER A 216 -29.15 -50.07 -9.59
N THR A 217 -28.46 -50.39 -10.68
CA THR A 217 -27.85 -49.40 -11.59
C THR A 217 -28.89 -48.63 -12.40
N ASP A 218 -30.10 -49.17 -12.55
CA ASP A 218 -31.21 -48.49 -13.21
C ASP A 218 -31.81 -47.40 -12.32
N GLU A 219 -32.00 -47.67 -11.04
CA GLU A 219 -32.41 -46.66 -10.06
C GLU A 219 -31.33 -45.58 -9.88
N ALA A 220 -30.05 -45.97 -9.90
CA ALA A 220 -28.94 -45.01 -9.95
C ALA A 220 -29.08 -44.02 -11.11
N ALA A 221 -29.37 -44.52 -12.31
CA ALA A 221 -29.53 -43.68 -13.49
C ALA A 221 -30.76 -42.76 -13.39
N LEU A 222 -31.87 -43.22 -12.79
CA LEU A 222 -33.05 -42.40 -12.54
C LEU A 222 -32.77 -41.27 -11.53
N TRP A 223 -31.99 -41.53 -10.47
CA TRP A 223 -31.56 -40.48 -9.53
C TRP A 223 -30.72 -39.39 -10.20
N VAL A 224 -29.74 -39.79 -11.01
CA VAL A 224 -28.93 -38.84 -11.79
C VAL A 224 -29.81 -38.08 -12.79
N GLY A 225 -30.73 -38.78 -13.47
CA GLY A 225 -31.67 -38.20 -14.42
C GLY A 225 -32.63 -37.18 -13.79
N ALA A 226 -33.10 -37.44 -12.56
CA ALA A 226 -33.88 -36.50 -11.78
C ALA A 226 -33.07 -35.26 -11.42
N LEU A 227 -31.83 -35.43 -10.92
CA LEU A 227 -30.98 -34.30 -10.54
C LEU A 227 -30.64 -33.41 -11.75
N GLN A 228 -30.29 -34.02 -12.89
CA GLN A 228 -29.96 -33.27 -14.11
C GLN A 228 -31.15 -32.46 -14.66
N ARG A 229 -32.40 -32.88 -14.41
CA ARG A 229 -33.61 -32.13 -14.82
C ARG A 229 -33.85 -30.86 -13.98
N THR A 230 -33.15 -30.68 -12.87
CA THR A 230 -33.27 -29.50 -12.01
C THR A 230 -32.30 -28.37 -12.37
N CYS A 231 -31.47 -28.55 -13.41
CA CYS A 231 -30.49 -27.57 -13.89
C CYS A 231 -30.36 -27.61 -15.41
N ALA A 232 -29.50 -26.77 -16.00
CA ALA A 232 -29.24 -26.83 -17.43
C ALA A 232 -28.47 -28.12 -17.79
N PRO A 233 -28.76 -28.78 -18.93
CA PRO A 233 -28.01 -29.96 -19.38
C PRO A 233 -26.50 -29.73 -19.45
N ARG A 234 -26.09 -28.50 -19.80
CA ARG A 234 -24.68 -28.08 -19.78
C ARG A 234 -24.08 -28.10 -18.38
N THR A 235 -24.79 -27.57 -17.38
CA THR A 235 -24.39 -27.62 -15.96
C THR A 235 -24.36 -29.07 -15.47
N GLY A 236 -25.34 -29.89 -15.87
CA GLY A 236 -25.38 -31.33 -15.56
C GLY A 236 -24.20 -32.13 -16.11
N ARG A 237 -23.59 -31.72 -17.23
CA ARG A 237 -22.35 -32.31 -17.79
C ARG A 237 -21.10 -32.05 -16.93
N LEU A 238 -21.18 -31.09 -16.00
CA LEU A 238 -20.12 -30.78 -15.04
C LEU A 238 -20.21 -31.64 -13.78
N LEU A 239 -21.24 -32.45 -13.61
CA LEU A 239 -21.37 -33.38 -12.49
C LEU A 239 -20.58 -34.67 -12.76
N GLY A 240 -19.58 -34.97 -11.95
CA GLY A 240 -18.98 -36.29 -11.93
C GLY A 240 -19.94 -37.28 -11.30
N PHE A 241 -20.37 -38.31 -12.01
CA PHE A 241 -21.22 -39.36 -11.43
C PHE A 241 -20.83 -40.75 -11.90
N SER A 242 -21.17 -41.77 -11.12
CA SER A 242 -21.07 -43.17 -11.51
C SER A 242 -22.29 -43.96 -11.01
N THR A 243 -22.92 -44.74 -11.88
CA THR A 243 -24.10 -45.56 -11.53
C THR A 243 -23.76 -46.83 -10.75
N LEU A 244 -22.48 -47.19 -10.66
CA LEU A 244 -22.03 -48.34 -9.89
C LEU A 244 -20.58 -48.18 -9.46
N GLU A 245 -20.35 -47.96 -8.17
CA GLU A 245 -19.04 -48.12 -7.55
C GLU A 245 -19.11 -49.20 -6.47
N ARG A 246 -18.02 -49.97 -6.33
CA ARG A 246 -17.88 -50.95 -5.26
C ARG A 246 -16.96 -50.38 -4.21
N VAL A 247 -17.43 -50.32 -2.97
CA VAL A 247 -16.64 -49.84 -1.83
C VAL A 247 -16.59 -50.96 -0.81
N GLY A 248 -15.42 -51.58 -0.64
CA GLY A 248 -15.24 -52.69 0.31
C GLY A 248 -14.26 -52.35 1.44
N THR A 249 -13.44 -51.33 1.24
CA THR A 249 -12.37 -50.91 2.16
C THR A 249 -12.26 -49.40 2.24
N GLU A 250 -11.60 -48.90 3.29
CA GLU A 250 -11.32 -47.47 3.42
C GLU A 250 -10.46 -46.92 2.28
N ARG A 251 -9.59 -47.75 1.69
CA ARG A 251 -8.77 -47.37 0.53
C ARG A 251 -9.61 -47.14 -0.72
N ASP A 252 -10.71 -47.89 -0.88
CA ASP A 252 -11.64 -47.69 -1.99
C ASP A 252 -12.36 -46.33 -1.84
N LEU A 253 -12.73 -45.98 -0.61
CA LEU A 253 -13.32 -44.66 -0.30
C LEU A 253 -12.32 -43.52 -0.55
N GLU A 254 -11.04 -43.70 -0.22
CA GLU A 254 -9.98 -42.72 -0.52
C GLU A 254 -9.76 -42.55 -2.03
N ALA A 255 -9.71 -43.65 -2.78
CA ALA A 255 -9.58 -43.61 -4.23
C ALA A 255 -10.78 -42.91 -4.89
N LEU A 256 -11.99 -43.20 -4.43
CA LEU A 256 -13.21 -42.56 -4.91
C LEU A 256 -13.24 -41.07 -4.56
N ALA A 257 -12.84 -40.70 -3.34
CA ALA A 257 -12.75 -39.30 -2.93
C ALA A 257 -11.73 -38.52 -3.79
N ALA A 258 -10.63 -39.14 -4.18
CA ALA A 258 -9.61 -38.55 -5.06
C ALA A 258 -9.99 -38.57 -6.56
N SER A 259 -11.05 -39.31 -6.95
CA SER A 259 -11.50 -39.40 -8.34
C SER A 259 -12.31 -38.18 -8.79
N GLY A 260 -12.58 -38.07 -10.09
CA GLY A 260 -13.50 -37.07 -10.66
C GLY A 260 -14.99 -37.34 -10.43
N ILE A 261 -15.38 -38.33 -9.61
CA ILE A 261 -16.77 -38.69 -9.33
C ILE A 261 -17.28 -37.95 -8.09
N ASP A 262 -18.25 -37.06 -8.24
CA ASP A 262 -18.90 -36.34 -7.12
C ASP A 262 -20.10 -37.09 -6.56
N LEU A 263 -20.83 -37.83 -7.40
CA LEU A 263 -21.97 -38.67 -7.00
C LEU A 263 -21.72 -40.14 -7.38
N ALA A 264 -21.41 -40.95 -6.39
CA ALA A 264 -21.15 -42.37 -6.56
C ALA A 264 -22.34 -43.20 -6.05
N CYS A 265 -23.00 -43.90 -6.97
CA CYS A 265 -24.05 -44.84 -6.62
C CYS A 265 -23.41 -46.18 -6.24
N VAL A 266 -23.71 -46.67 -5.05
CA VAL A 266 -23.10 -47.87 -4.48
C VAL A 266 -24.18 -48.86 -4.05
N PRO A 267 -23.96 -50.17 -4.14
CA PRO A 267 -24.89 -51.15 -3.58
C PRO A 267 -25.10 -50.93 -2.07
N GLU A 268 -26.34 -51.02 -1.60
CA GLU A 268 -26.67 -50.82 -0.17
C GLU A 268 -25.82 -51.68 0.77
N GLN A 269 -25.59 -52.94 0.39
CA GLN A 269 -24.79 -53.91 1.15
C GLN A 269 -23.31 -53.52 1.31
N ASP A 270 -22.76 -52.70 0.41
CA ASP A 270 -21.35 -52.30 0.46
C ASP A 270 -21.10 -51.27 1.58
N LEU A 271 -22.11 -50.47 1.94
CA LEU A 271 -22.00 -49.48 3.02
C LEU A 271 -22.34 -50.04 4.41
N ALA A 272 -22.89 -51.25 4.48
CA ALA A 272 -23.30 -51.88 5.73
C ALA A 272 -22.10 -52.07 6.68
N GLY A 273 -22.11 -51.36 7.82
CA GLY A 273 -21.05 -51.47 8.84
C GLY A 273 -19.77 -50.68 8.54
N MET A 274 -19.74 -49.85 7.49
CA MET A 274 -18.62 -48.95 7.24
C MET A 274 -18.64 -47.71 8.15
N PRO A 275 -17.51 -47.29 8.73
CA PRO A 275 -17.42 -46.07 9.54
C PRO A 275 -17.34 -44.82 8.64
N ILE A 276 -18.50 -44.37 8.13
CA ILE A 276 -18.57 -43.22 7.22
C ILE A 276 -18.70 -41.93 8.04
N HIS A 277 -17.60 -41.54 8.68
CA HIS A 277 -17.49 -40.30 9.46
C HIS A 277 -16.30 -39.43 9.04
N ARG A 278 -15.82 -39.61 7.80
CA ARG A 278 -14.64 -38.90 7.27
C ARG A 278 -15.03 -37.57 6.65
N SER A 279 -14.15 -36.57 6.82
CA SER A 279 -14.23 -35.29 6.11
C SER A 279 -14.16 -35.53 4.59
N GLY A 280 -15.07 -34.92 3.84
CA GLY A 280 -15.10 -35.01 2.37
C GLY A 280 -15.93 -36.16 1.77
N LEU A 281 -16.62 -36.94 2.61
CA LEU A 281 -17.61 -37.94 2.17
C LEU A 281 -18.97 -37.66 2.83
N ALA A 282 -20.04 -37.78 2.06
CA ALA A 282 -21.41 -37.65 2.55
C ALA A 282 -22.25 -38.83 2.06
N VAL A 283 -23.07 -39.41 2.94
CA VAL A 283 -24.02 -40.46 2.56
C VAL A 283 -25.41 -39.86 2.52
N VAL A 284 -26.11 -40.05 1.40
CA VAL A 284 -27.53 -39.70 1.29
C VAL A 284 -28.28 -41.02 1.12
N ASP A 285 -28.88 -41.52 2.20
CA ASP A 285 -29.61 -42.79 2.17
C ASP A 285 -31.07 -42.57 1.74
N PRO A 286 -31.52 -43.16 0.61
CA PRO A 286 -32.92 -43.05 0.18
C PRO A 286 -33.95 -43.60 1.18
N GLN A 287 -33.55 -44.54 2.04
CA GLN A 287 -34.43 -45.11 3.08
C GLN A 287 -34.50 -44.25 4.35
N ALA A 288 -33.53 -43.34 4.53
CA ALA A 288 -33.44 -42.44 5.66
C ALA A 288 -33.02 -41.02 5.20
N PRO A 289 -33.86 -40.34 4.40
CA PRO A 289 -33.49 -39.05 3.82
C PRO A 289 -33.24 -37.99 4.91
N PRO A 290 -32.33 -37.04 4.68
CA PRO A 290 -32.09 -35.95 5.62
C PRO A 290 -33.34 -35.12 5.85
N THR A 291 -33.55 -34.70 7.10
CA THR A 291 -34.73 -33.90 7.51
C THR A 291 -34.39 -32.43 7.78
N SER A 292 -33.12 -32.03 7.62
CA SER A 292 -32.68 -30.65 7.76
C SER A 292 -33.25 -29.77 6.65
N ALA A 293 -33.68 -28.56 7.00
CA ALA A 293 -34.12 -27.59 6.01
C ALA A 293 -32.95 -27.22 5.06
N PRO A 294 -33.18 -27.15 3.74
CA PRO A 294 -32.15 -26.81 2.77
C PRO A 294 -31.62 -25.39 3.01
N ALA A 295 -30.31 -25.22 2.96
CA ALA A 295 -29.66 -23.94 3.14
C ALA A 295 -29.37 -23.28 1.79
N SER A 296 -28.89 -24.03 0.80
CA SER A 296 -28.55 -23.53 -0.52
C SER A 296 -29.77 -23.08 -1.32
N ALA A 297 -29.57 -22.15 -2.26
CA ALA A 297 -30.68 -21.63 -3.06
C ALA A 297 -31.18 -22.67 -4.05
N TRP A 298 -30.29 -23.42 -4.71
CA TRP A 298 -30.67 -24.55 -5.56
C TRP A 298 -31.48 -25.61 -4.81
N ALA A 299 -31.05 -26.05 -3.63
CA ALA A 299 -31.76 -27.06 -2.85
C ALA A 299 -33.15 -26.59 -2.38
N ARG A 300 -33.32 -25.31 -2.04
CA ARG A 300 -34.63 -24.72 -1.73
C ARG A 300 -35.57 -24.72 -2.94
N LEU A 301 -35.06 -24.45 -4.14
CA LEU A 301 -35.83 -24.49 -5.38
C LEU A 301 -36.22 -25.94 -5.74
N VAL A 302 -35.30 -26.89 -5.59
CA VAL A 302 -35.58 -28.33 -5.77
C VAL A 302 -36.60 -28.82 -4.75
N ALA A 303 -36.55 -28.34 -3.50
CA ALA A 303 -37.53 -28.69 -2.48
C ALA A 303 -38.95 -28.20 -2.84
N ALA A 304 -39.04 -27.02 -3.46
CA ALA A 304 -40.30 -26.49 -3.96
C ALA A 304 -40.80 -27.27 -5.19
N MET A 305 -39.91 -27.56 -6.14
CA MET A 305 -40.21 -28.35 -7.34
C MET A 305 -40.66 -29.79 -7.00
N THR A 306 -40.12 -30.39 -5.95
CA THR A 306 -40.44 -31.77 -5.53
C THR A 306 -41.57 -31.85 -4.48
N ALA A 307 -42.29 -30.75 -4.24
CA ALA A 307 -43.37 -30.70 -3.25
C ALA A 307 -44.51 -31.67 -3.59
N ASP A 308 -44.83 -31.80 -4.87
CA ASP A 308 -45.74 -32.81 -5.42
C ASP A 308 -45.43 -33.07 -6.90
N LEU A 309 -46.10 -34.07 -7.49
CA LEU A 309 -45.87 -34.46 -8.88
C LEU A 309 -46.27 -33.36 -9.88
N GLY A 310 -47.27 -32.53 -9.56
CA GLY A 310 -47.68 -31.41 -10.41
C GLY A 310 -46.60 -30.33 -10.47
N ALA A 311 -46.05 -29.95 -9.32
CA ALA A 311 -44.92 -29.02 -9.23
C ALA A 311 -43.67 -29.56 -9.94
N TRP A 312 -43.44 -30.88 -9.88
CA TRP A 312 -42.33 -31.53 -10.58
C TRP A 312 -42.47 -31.38 -12.10
N VAL A 313 -43.61 -31.80 -12.65
CA VAL A 313 -43.87 -31.75 -14.10
C VAL A 313 -43.82 -30.30 -14.59
N ALA A 314 -44.50 -29.38 -13.90
CA ALA A 314 -44.50 -27.97 -14.25
C ALA A 314 -43.09 -27.36 -14.19
N GLY A 315 -42.29 -27.71 -13.18
CA GLY A 315 -40.91 -27.28 -13.05
C GLY A 315 -40.02 -27.78 -14.19
N VAL A 316 -40.14 -29.05 -14.60
CA VAL A 316 -39.35 -29.62 -15.71
C VAL A 316 -39.69 -28.92 -17.02
N GLU A 317 -40.97 -28.69 -17.30
CA GLU A 317 -41.43 -27.98 -18.50
C GLU A 317 -40.93 -26.53 -18.52
N ALA A 318 -41.15 -25.79 -17.43
CA ALA A 318 -40.75 -24.39 -17.36
C ALA A 318 -39.22 -24.18 -17.40
N VAL A 319 -38.43 -25.10 -16.82
CA VAL A 319 -36.96 -25.07 -16.95
C VAL A 319 -36.55 -25.19 -18.42
N ARG A 320 -37.20 -26.07 -19.20
CA ARG A 320 -36.93 -26.20 -20.63
C ARG A 320 -37.31 -24.94 -21.40
N ASP A 321 -38.50 -24.40 -21.16
CA ASP A 321 -38.97 -23.17 -21.81
C ASP A 321 -37.99 -22.02 -21.57
N VAL A 322 -37.50 -21.85 -20.34
CA VAL A 322 -36.49 -20.84 -19.99
C VAL A 322 -35.16 -21.08 -20.68
N LEU A 323 -34.66 -22.32 -20.64
CA LEU A 323 -33.40 -22.67 -21.29
C LEU A 323 -33.49 -22.52 -22.81
N ASP A 324 -34.70 -22.67 -23.37
CA ASP A 324 -34.93 -22.52 -24.79
C ASP A 324 -34.81 -21.08 -25.29
N LEU A 325 -35.00 -20.12 -24.38
CA LEU A 325 -34.81 -18.69 -24.61
C LEU A 325 -33.35 -18.24 -24.55
N LEU A 326 -32.41 -19.12 -24.17
CA LEU A 326 -30.97 -18.85 -24.11
C LEU A 326 -30.24 -19.54 -25.27
N GLU A 327 -29.33 -18.82 -25.90
CA GLU A 327 -28.49 -19.37 -26.99
C GLU A 327 -27.30 -20.19 -26.47
N ASP A 328 -26.81 -19.90 -25.25
CA ASP A 328 -25.66 -20.54 -24.62
C ASP A 328 -25.95 -20.82 -23.14
N HIS A 329 -25.55 -21.99 -22.65
CA HIS A 329 -25.78 -22.48 -21.28
C HIS A 329 -24.50 -22.63 -20.46
N ARG A 330 -23.32 -22.23 -20.99
CA ARG A 330 -22.01 -22.48 -20.35
C ARG A 330 -21.82 -21.82 -18.98
N ASP A 331 -22.45 -20.67 -18.76
CA ASP A 331 -22.30 -19.86 -17.53
C ASP A 331 -23.56 -19.86 -16.65
N VAL A 332 -24.42 -20.87 -16.83
CA VAL A 332 -25.67 -21.03 -16.06
C VAL A 332 -25.41 -21.83 -14.79
N ALA A 333 -25.65 -21.20 -13.64
CA ALA A 333 -25.58 -21.85 -12.32
C ALA A 333 -26.71 -22.90 -12.16
N PRO A 334 -26.53 -23.93 -11.30
CA PRO A 334 -27.48 -25.05 -11.23
C PRO A 334 -28.90 -24.62 -10.83
N GLY A 335 -29.05 -23.69 -9.88
CA GLY A 335 -30.36 -23.20 -9.45
C GLY A 335 -31.00 -22.14 -10.36
N TRP A 336 -30.23 -21.53 -11.25
CA TRP A 336 -30.70 -20.38 -12.05
C TRP A 336 -31.89 -20.69 -12.96
N PRO A 337 -31.96 -21.84 -13.67
CA PRO A 337 -33.10 -22.15 -14.54
C PRO A 337 -34.43 -22.23 -13.77
N LEU A 338 -34.44 -22.89 -12.60
CA LEU A 338 -35.63 -22.97 -11.74
C LEU A 338 -36.00 -21.60 -11.17
N ALA A 339 -35.01 -20.80 -10.77
CA ALA A 339 -35.24 -19.45 -10.28
C ALA A 339 -35.87 -18.55 -11.36
N MET A 340 -35.38 -18.64 -12.59
CA MET A 340 -35.90 -17.88 -13.71
C MET A 340 -37.28 -18.38 -14.14
N ALA A 341 -37.55 -19.69 -14.09
CA ALA A 341 -38.87 -20.26 -14.35
C ALA A 341 -39.92 -19.71 -13.37
N GLU A 342 -39.64 -19.76 -12.07
CA GLU A 342 -40.48 -19.16 -11.03
C GLU A 342 -40.61 -17.63 -11.17
N ALA A 343 -39.61 -16.95 -11.73
CA ALA A 343 -39.69 -15.51 -11.99
C ALA A 343 -40.56 -15.18 -13.21
N CYS A 344 -40.56 -16.03 -14.24
CA CYS A 344 -41.41 -15.90 -15.42
C CYS A 344 -42.88 -16.19 -15.09
N ASP A 345 -43.13 -17.20 -14.25
CA ASP A 345 -44.46 -17.57 -13.79
C ASP A 345 -44.51 -17.66 -12.24
N PRO A 346 -44.69 -16.51 -11.55
CA PRO A 346 -44.72 -16.47 -10.09
C PRO A 346 -45.83 -17.35 -9.52
N GLY A 347 -45.46 -18.30 -8.65
CA GLY A 347 -46.38 -19.31 -8.12
C GLY A 347 -46.21 -20.71 -8.73
N LEU A 348 -45.39 -20.87 -9.77
CA LEU A 348 -45.10 -22.16 -10.41
C LEU A 348 -44.63 -23.23 -9.41
N LEU A 349 -43.68 -22.87 -8.54
CA LEU A 349 -43.08 -23.73 -7.52
C LEU A 349 -43.65 -23.44 -6.12
N ALA A 350 -44.32 -22.30 -5.95
CA ALA A 350 -44.72 -21.81 -4.63
C ALA A 350 -46.09 -22.35 -4.17
N GLY A 351 -46.04 -23.43 -3.39
CA GLY A 351 -47.07 -23.77 -2.39
C GLY A 351 -46.87 -23.06 -1.04
N ARG A 352 -47.00 -23.78 0.09
CA ARG A 352 -46.98 -23.26 1.49
C ARG A 352 -45.66 -22.60 1.98
N ALA A 353 -44.67 -22.31 1.12
CA ALA A 353 -43.33 -21.83 1.50
C ALA A 353 -42.82 -20.62 0.67
N GLU A 354 -43.73 -19.75 0.24
CA GLU A 354 -43.52 -18.61 -0.68
C GLU A 354 -42.32 -17.71 -0.31
N GLU A 355 -42.10 -17.41 0.98
CA GLU A 355 -41.01 -16.50 1.39
C GLU A 355 -39.60 -17.12 1.23
N LEU A 356 -39.46 -18.43 1.48
CA LEU A 356 -38.16 -19.11 1.38
C LEU A 356 -37.75 -19.31 -0.09
N VAL A 357 -38.73 -19.63 -0.94
CA VAL A 357 -38.55 -19.75 -2.39
C VAL A 357 -38.23 -18.37 -2.98
N GLY A 358 -38.96 -17.32 -2.60
CA GLY A 358 -38.69 -15.96 -3.07
C GLY A 358 -37.26 -15.50 -2.79
N LYS A 359 -36.72 -15.76 -1.60
CA LYS A 359 -35.31 -15.44 -1.27
C LYS A 359 -34.32 -16.23 -2.12
N ALA A 360 -34.60 -17.50 -2.42
CA ALA A 360 -33.74 -18.33 -3.26
C ALA A 360 -33.74 -17.84 -4.72
N VAL A 361 -34.93 -17.53 -5.27
CA VAL A 361 -35.08 -16.96 -6.62
C VAL A 361 -34.28 -15.67 -6.76
N GLU A 362 -34.50 -14.71 -5.85
CA GLU A 362 -33.80 -13.42 -5.87
C GLU A 362 -32.27 -13.59 -5.71
N HIS A 363 -31.82 -14.59 -4.96
CA HIS A 363 -30.41 -14.89 -4.81
C HIS A 363 -29.82 -15.39 -6.13
N GLU A 364 -30.40 -16.41 -6.75
CA GLU A 364 -29.90 -17.00 -8.00
C GLU A 364 -29.86 -15.99 -9.15
N LEU A 365 -30.92 -15.18 -9.31
CA LEU A 365 -30.98 -14.15 -10.36
C LEU A 365 -29.94 -13.03 -10.20
N VAL A 366 -29.37 -12.87 -9.01
CA VAL A 366 -28.31 -11.90 -8.73
C VAL A 366 -26.93 -12.56 -8.72
N ALA A 367 -26.83 -13.78 -8.18
CA ALA A 367 -25.60 -14.55 -8.05
C ALA A 367 -25.15 -15.19 -9.38
N CYS A 368 -26.04 -15.30 -10.37
CA CYS A 368 -25.73 -15.76 -11.71
C CYS A 368 -26.35 -14.80 -12.75
N GLN A 369 -25.51 -14.27 -13.62
CA GLN A 369 -25.90 -13.40 -14.74
C GLN A 369 -25.34 -13.98 -16.04
N PRO A 370 -26.01 -14.99 -16.62
CA PRO A 370 -25.55 -15.63 -17.85
C PRO A 370 -25.38 -14.59 -18.97
N GLY A 371 -24.26 -14.62 -19.69
CA GLY A 371 -23.97 -13.69 -20.78
C GLY A 371 -25.01 -13.76 -21.89
N ALA A 372 -25.58 -14.94 -22.14
CA ALA A 372 -26.66 -15.16 -23.10
C ALA A 372 -27.93 -14.35 -22.79
N ILE A 373 -28.14 -13.90 -21.55
CA ILE A 373 -29.30 -13.08 -21.20
C ILE A 373 -29.26 -11.70 -21.87
N ALA A 374 -28.07 -11.19 -22.22
CA ALA A 374 -27.89 -9.83 -22.74
C ALA A 374 -28.65 -9.59 -24.06
N GLY A 375 -28.88 -10.65 -24.84
CA GLY A 375 -29.67 -10.60 -26.09
C GLY A 375 -31.18 -10.73 -25.89
N ASN A 376 -31.65 -11.05 -24.67
CA ASN A 376 -33.05 -11.38 -24.40
C ASN A 376 -33.72 -10.32 -23.51
N GLY A 377 -34.37 -9.34 -24.15
CA GLY A 377 -35.06 -8.24 -23.46
C GLY A 377 -36.19 -8.68 -22.52
N TYR A 378 -36.85 -9.81 -22.82
CA TYR A 378 -37.91 -10.36 -21.96
C TYR A 378 -37.33 -10.86 -20.63
N LEU A 379 -36.30 -11.72 -20.67
CA LEU A 379 -35.67 -12.23 -19.45
C LEU A 379 -35.01 -11.11 -18.63
N ILE A 380 -34.41 -10.11 -19.29
CA ILE A 380 -33.89 -8.91 -18.60
C ILE A 380 -35.02 -8.17 -17.85
N GLY A 381 -36.19 -8.01 -18.49
CA GLY A 381 -37.37 -7.42 -17.88
C GLY A 381 -37.82 -8.19 -16.63
N VAL A 382 -37.95 -9.52 -16.74
CA VAL A 382 -38.31 -10.41 -15.63
C VAL A 382 -37.34 -10.28 -14.46
N VAL A 383 -36.02 -10.30 -14.72
CA VAL A 383 -35.00 -10.14 -13.66
C VAL A 383 -35.13 -8.78 -12.98
N ASN A 384 -35.28 -7.71 -13.75
CA ASN A 384 -35.42 -6.36 -13.20
C ASN A 384 -36.68 -6.25 -12.34
N ASP A 385 -37.83 -6.72 -12.83
CA ASP A 385 -39.09 -6.66 -12.10
C ASP A 385 -39.03 -7.49 -10.82
N ARG A 386 -38.49 -8.71 -10.91
CA ARG A 386 -38.41 -9.61 -9.75
C ARG A 386 -37.42 -9.11 -8.70
N VAL A 387 -36.22 -8.69 -9.11
CA VAL A 387 -35.18 -8.26 -8.19
C VAL A 387 -35.45 -6.84 -7.69
N LEU A 388 -35.78 -5.88 -8.56
CA LEU A 388 -35.90 -4.46 -8.18
C LEU A 388 -37.32 -4.04 -7.77
N GLY A 389 -38.34 -4.84 -8.10
CA GLY A 389 -39.75 -4.55 -7.80
C GLY A 389 -40.11 -4.63 -6.32
N SER A 390 -39.21 -5.11 -5.46
CA SER A 390 -39.45 -5.15 -4.01
C SER A 390 -39.58 -3.75 -3.39
N ALA A 391 -40.58 -3.58 -2.53
CA ALA A 391 -40.80 -2.37 -1.73
C ALA A 391 -40.02 -2.38 -0.40
N LYS A 392 -39.13 -3.35 -0.18
CA LYS A 392 -38.34 -3.46 1.05
C LYS A 392 -37.48 -2.22 1.28
N THR A 393 -37.59 -1.66 2.48
CA THR A 393 -36.87 -0.44 2.90
C THR A 393 -35.62 -0.74 3.71
N GLU A 394 -35.32 -2.01 3.98
CA GLU A 394 -34.15 -2.40 4.77
C GLU A 394 -32.87 -2.36 3.91
N PRO A 395 -31.88 -1.51 4.23
CA PRO A 395 -30.66 -1.42 3.43
C PRO A 395 -29.82 -2.70 3.44
N GLY A 396 -29.87 -3.48 4.53
CA GLY A 396 -29.16 -4.76 4.63
C GLY A 396 -29.61 -5.79 3.59
N HIS A 397 -30.89 -5.76 3.21
CA HIS A 397 -31.42 -6.63 2.16
C HIS A 397 -30.82 -6.32 0.78
N TRP A 398 -30.70 -5.03 0.43
CA TRP A 398 -30.10 -4.61 -0.83
C TRP A 398 -28.58 -4.81 -0.83
N TYR A 399 -27.93 -4.57 0.31
CA TYR A 399 -26.49 -4.79 0.48
C TYR A 399 -26.09 -6.27 0.37
N SER A 400 -26.89 -7.18 0.92
CA SER A 400 -26.63 -8.62 0.81
C SER A 400 -26.71 -9.10 -0.64
N ARG A 401 -27.62 -8.54 -1.44
CA ARG A 401 -27.72 -8.82 -2.88
C ARG A 401 -26.54 -8.27 -3.66
N LEU A 402 -26.14 -7.02 -3.43
CA LEU A 402 -24.90 -6.47 -4.01
C LEU A 402 -23.66 -7.31 -3.65
N SER A 403 -23.67 -7.92 -2.45
CA SER A 403 -22.60 -8.82 -2.01
C SER A 403 -22.62 -10.20 -2.68
N ALA A 404 -23.75 -10.61 -3.25
CA ALA A 404 -23.91 -11.85 -4.00
C ALA A 404 -23.47 -11.71 -5.48
N VAL A 405 -23.40 -10.49 -6.02
CA VAL A 405 -23.02 -10.25 -7.43
C VAL A 405 -21.61 -10.81 -7.74
N PRO A 406 -21.45 -11.69 -8.73
CA PRO A 406 -20.17 -12.28 -9.13
C PRO A 406 -19.11 -11.24 -9.48
N VAL A 407 -17.82 -11.61 -9.41
CA VAL A 407 -16.71 -10.72 -9.79
C VAL A 407 -16.66 -10.44 -11.28
N SER A 408 -17.02 -11.43 -12.09
CA SER A 408 -17.10 -11.37 -13.55
C SER A 408 -18.29 -10.57 -14.08
N ALA A 409 -19.35 -10.40 -13.28
CA ALA A 409 -20.58 -9.76 -13.74
C ALA A 409 -20.38 -8.25 -14.02
N PRO A 410 -20.84 -7.75 -15.18
CA PRO A 410 -20.77 -6.33 -15.50
C PRO A 410 -21.66 -5.51 -14.55
N VAL A 411 -21.23 -4.28 -14.26
CA VAL A 411 -22.02 -3.35 -13.41
C VAL A 411 -22.98 -2.55 -14.30
N THR A 412 -23.99 -3.24 -14.82
CA THR A 412 -25.03 -2.68 -15.70
C THR A 412 -26.41 -3.26 -15.35
N GLY A 413 -27.48 -2.69 -15.92
CA GLY A 413 -28.84 -3.22 -15.79
C GLY A 413 -29.31 -3.42 -14.34
N VAL A 414 -29.63 -4.64 -13.96
CA VAL A 414 -30.12 -4.96 -12.60
C VAL A 414 -29.14 -4.53 -11.49
N VAL A 415 -27.82 -4.57 -11.75
CA VAL A 415 -26.80 -4.23 -10.74
C VAL A 415 -26.81 -2.74 -10.43
N THR A 416 -27.02 -1.88 -11.43
CA THR A 416 -27.13 -0.42 -11.21
C THR A 416 -28.41 -0.09 -10.43
N GLY A 417 -29.51 -0.78 -10.74
CA GLY A 417 -30.75 -0.71 -9.96
C GLY A 417 -30.59 -1.13 -8.50
N LEU A 418 -29.85 -2.22 -8.25
CA LEU A 418 -29.52 -2.68 -6.88
C LEU A 418 -28.68 -1.65 -6.12
N ALA A 419 -27.66 -1.09 -6.78
CA ALA A 419 -26.80 -0.04 -6.20
C ALA A 419 -27.63 1.18 -5.80
N ARG A 420 -28.52 1.62 -6.69
CA ARG A 420 -29.44 2.73 -6.43
C ARG A 420 -30.39 2.44 -5.27
N LYS A 421 -31.08 1.30 -5.27
CA LYS A 421 -32.01 0.88 -4.19
C LYS A 421 -31.29 0.78 -2.85
N TYR A 422 -30.06 0.25 -2.84
CA TYR A 422 -29.23 0.22 -1.63
C TYR A 422 -28.99 1.64 -1.09
N VAL A 423 -28.49 2.56 -1.91
CA VAL A 423 -28.20 3.92 -1.44
C VAL A 423 -29.49 4.63 -1.00
N GLU A 424 -30.56 4.55 -1.79
CA GLU A 424 -31.88 5.13 -1.45
C GLU A 424 -32.43 4.67 -0.10
N THR A 425 -32.24 3.40 0.25
CA THR A 425 -32.67 2.86 1.54
C THR A 425 -31.67 3.12 2.67
N ALA A 426 -30.36 3.11 2.37
CA ALA A 426 -29.31 3.38 3.33
C ALA A 426 -29.37 4.83 3.84
N VAL A 427 -29.55 5.81 2.93
CA VAL A 427 -29.61 7.24 3.30
C VAL A 427 -30.80 7.58 4.20
N ARG A 428 -31.85 6.76 4.18
CA ARG A 428 -33.04 6.90 5.04
C ARG A 428 -32.91 6.19 6.38
N ASN A 429 -31.81 5.47 6.62
CA ASN A 429 -31.61 4.66 7.81
C ASN A 429 -30.32 5.06 8.56
N PRO A 430 -30.39 6.07 9.46
CA PRO A 430 -29.22 6.53 10.22
C PRO A 430 -28.55 5.42 11.04
N ARG A 431 -29.32 4.47 11.59
CA ARG A 431 -28.76 3.34 12.36
C ARG A 431 -27.85 2.48 11.49
N TRP A 432 -28.20 2.28 10.22
CA TRP A 432 -27.39 1.53 9.26
C TRP A 432 -26.10 2.28 8.87
N LEU A 433 -26.18 3.59 8.62
CA LEU A 433 -25.02 4.41 8.23
C LEU A 433 -24.04 4.64 9.40
N LEU A 434 -24.54 4.66 10.63
CA LEU A 434 -23.75 5.00 11.82
C LEU A 434 -23.36 3.79 12.67
N ASP A 435 -23.75 2.57 12.27
CA ASP A 435 -23.29 1.33 12.89
C ASP A 435 -21.82 1.11 12.51
N PRO A 436 -20.87 1.06 13.45
CA PRO A 436 -19.45 0.78 13.17
C PRO A 436 -19.14 -0.73 13.02
N ALA A 437 -19.98 -1.63 13.56
CA ALA A 437 -19.73 -3.07 13.56
C ALA A 437 -20.05 -3.75 12.21
N ARG A 438 -20.76 -3.05 11.32
CA ARG A 438 -21.14 -3.59 10.02
C ARG A 438 -19.92 -3.93 9.16
N GLN A 439 -19.90 -5.17 8.67
CA GLN A 439 -18.87 -5.69 7.78
C GLN A 439 -18.99 -5.11 6.36
N VAL A 440 -17.84 -4.92 5.72
CA VAL A 440 -17.74 -4.42 4.34
C VAL A 440 -17.55 -5.58 3.37
N SER A 441 -18.32 -5.58 2.29
CA SER A 441 -18.22 -6.57 1.22
C SER A 441 -17.43 -6.03 0.04
N ARG A 442 -16.38 -6.74 -0.38
CA ARG A 442 -15.57 -6.37 -1.57
C ARG A 442 -16.40 -6.38 -2.87
N ARG A 443 -17.41 -7.24 -2.96
CA ARG A 443 -18.31 -7.33 -4.13
C ARG A 443 -19.27 -6.16 -4.17
N ALA A 444 -19.87 -5.81 -3.03
CA ALA A 444 -20.72 -4.61 -2.93
C ALA A 444 -19.91 -3.34 -3.21
N PHE A 445 -18.68 -3.26 -2.65
CA PHE A 445 -17.73 -2.19 -2.92
C PHE A 445 -17.54 -1.98 -4.42
N ARG A 446 -17.17 -3.04 -5.16
CA ARG A 446 -16.96 -2.96 -6.62
C ARG A 446 -18.19 -2.41 -7.35
N CYS A 447 -19.38 -2.92 -7.01
CA CYS A 447 -20.61 -2.53 -7.68
C CYS A 447 -20.95 -1.05 -7.40
N LEU A 448 -20.86 -0.62 -6.14
CA LEU A 448 -21.14 0.76 -5.74
C LEU A 448 -20.10 1.74 -6.28
N ASP A 449 -18.84 1.32 -6.36
CA ASP A 449 -17.72 2.09 -6.88
C ASP A 449 -17.84 2.34 -8.38
N ALA A 450 -18.17 1.31 -9.16
CA ALA A 450 -18.41 1.46 -10.59
C ALA A 450 -19.68 2.27 -10.87
N TRP A 451 -20.79 1.99 -10.17
CA TRP A 451 -22.04 2.73 -10.34
C TRP A 451 -21.91 4.21 -9.96
N SER A 452 -21.31 4.53 -8.81
CA SER A 452 -21.18 5.91 -8.33
C SER A 452 -20.27 6.79 -9.20
N ARG A 453 -19.38 6.20 -10.02
CA ARG A 453 -18.58 6.93 -11.02
C ARG A 453 -19.28 7.10 -12.37
N SER A 454 -20.33 6.34 -12.64
CA SER A 454 -21.14 6.50 -13.85
C SER A 454 -21.85 7.86 -13.89
N ALA A 455 -22.32 8.29 -15.06
CA ALA A 455 -23.08 9.53 -15.19
C ALA A 455 -24.40 9.47 -14.37
N GLU A 456 -25.13 8.35 -14.50
CA GLU A 456 -26.38 8.10 -13.76
C GLU A 456 -26.16 8.13 -12.24
N GLY A 457 -25.14 7.42 -11.75
CA GLY A 457 -24.84 7.36 -10.32
C GLY A 457 -24.43 8.71 -9.75
N ARG A 458 -23.61 9.48 -10.47
CA ARG A 458 -23.22 10.83 -10.03
C ARG A 458 -24.41 11.78 -9.93
N GLU A 459 -25.35 11.72 -10.89
CA GLU A 459 -26.57 12.52 -10.86
C GLU A 459 -27.49 12.11 -9.70
N ALA A 460 -27.69 10.80 -9.51
CA ALA A 460 -28.53 10.27 -8.44
C ALA A 460 -27.97 10.56 -7.04
N LEU A 461 -26.65 10.59 -6.86
CA LEU A 461 -26.02 10.76 -5.55
C LEU A 461 -26.21 12.14 -4.93
N VAL A 462 -26.40 13.19 -5.73
CA VAL A 462 -26.56 14.56 -5.22
C VAL A 462 -27.74 14.67 -4.25
N PRO A 463 -29.00 14.39 -4.65
CA PRO A 463 -30.14 14.46 -3.74
C PRO A 463 -30.10 13.39 -2.63
N LEU A 464 -29.49 12.23 -2.89
CA LEU A 464 -29.38 11.16 -1.90
C LEU A 464 -28.41 11.53 -0.76
N LEU A 465 -27.31 12.20 -1.06
CA LEU A 465 -26.37 12.68 -0.05
C LEU A 465 -27.02 13.75 0.83
N GLU A 466 -27.84 14.64 0.26
CA GLU A 466 -28.60 15.62 1.06
C GLU A 466 -29.59 14.94 2.00
N ALA A 467 -30.31 13.93 1.53
CA ALA A 467 -31.20 13.13 2.36
C ALA A 467 -30.43 12.41 3.49
N ALA A 468 -29.25 11.87 3.18
CA ALA A 468 -28.39 11.20 4.15
C ALA A 468 -27.95 12.16 5.27
N VAL A 469 -27.47 13.35 4.88
CA VAL A 469 -27.07 14.41 5.81
C VAL A 469 -28.25 14.80 6.68
N HIS A 470 -29.43 15.03 6.11
CA HIS A 470 -30.63 15.38 6.87
C HIS A 470 -31.01 14.28 7.87
N ALA A 471 -30.93 13.01 7.46
CA ALA A 471 -31.27 11.87 8.30
C ALA A 471 -30.31 11.70 9.49
N VAL A 472 -29.00 11.88 9.29
CA VAL A 472 -28.00 11.77 10.37
C VAL A 472 -27.85 13.04 11.20
N SER A 473 -28.24 14.21 10.68
CA SER A 473 -28.21 15.48 11.44
C SER A 473 -29.17 15.50 12.63
N GLN A 474 -30.14 14.58 12.66
CA GLN A 474 -31.02 14.38 13.82
C GLN A 474 -30.35 13.56 14.94
N ASP A 475 -29.20 12.94 14.67
CA ASP A 475 -28.42 12.22 15.67
C ASP A 475 -27.68 13.23 16.57
N PRO A 476 -27.67 13.04 17.91
CA PRO A 476 -27.01 13.97 18.82
C PRO A 476 -25.47 13.99 18.68
N ARG A 477 -24.87 13.02 17.97
CA ARG A 477 -23.42 12.96 17.75
C ARG A 477 -22.99 13.99 16.70
N GLU A 478 -22.15 14.94 17.11
CA GLU A 478 -21.49 15.90 16.22
C GLU A 478 -20.65 15.23 15.10
N THR A 479 -20.23 13.98 15.30
CA THR A 479 -19.45 13.20 14.33
C THR A 479 -20.31 12.37 13.36
N ALA A 480 -21.64 12.43 13.45
CA ALA A 480 -22.52 11.58 12.65
C ALA A 480 -22.33 11.77 11.14
N VAL A 481 -22.16 13.00 10.67
CA VAL A 481 -21.89 13.30 9.25
C VAL A 481 -20.56 12.69 8.80
N LEU A 482 -19.52 12.77 9.63
CA LEU A 482 -18.21 12.19 9.33
C LEU A 482 -18.29 10.65 9.23
N ILE A 483 -18.95 10.01 10.20
CA ILE A 483 -19.14 8.55 10.21
C ILE A 483 -19.95 8.12 8.99
N MET A 484 -21.00 8.88 8.62
CA MET A 484 -21.80 8.61 7.43
C MET A 484 -20.97 8.69 6.14
N VAL A 485 -20.17 9.75 5.96
CA VAL A 485 -19.30 9.90 4.78
C VAL A 485 -18.28 8.76 4.71
N ASP A 486 -17.61 8.48 5.83
CA ASP A 486 -16.68 7.35 5.94
C ASP A 486 -17.37 6.03 5.56
N ARG A 487 -18.60 5.82 6.04
CA ARG A 487 -19.34 4.59 5.80
C ARG A 487 -19.73 4.40 4.34
N LEU A 488 -20.17 5.46 3.67
CA LEU A 488 -20.44 5.45 2.23
C LEU A 488 -19.17 5.15 1.43
N VAL A 489 -18.04 5.77 1.79
CA VAL A 489 -16.73 5.53 1.15
C VAL A 489 -16.26 4.08 1.36
N ARG A 490 -16.40 3.53 2.58
CA ARG A 490 -16.08 2.13 2.89
C ARG A 490 -16.93 1.15 2.10
N ASP A 491 -18.20 1.50 1.83
CA ASP A 491 -19.07 0.71 0.95
C ASP A 491 -18.74 0.86 -0.53
N GLY A 492 -17.81 1.73 -0.92
CA GLY A 492 -17.43 1.98 -2.30
C GLY A 492 -18.24 3.07 -2.99
N VAL A 493 -19.10 3.80 -2.29
CA VAL A 493 -19.77 4.97 -2.87
C VAL A 493 -18.75 6.11 -3.03
N ASN A 494 -18.64 6.69 -4.22
CA ASN A 494 -17.84 7.88 -4.49
C ASN A 494 -18.74 9.12 -4.46
N PRO A 495 -18.92 9.79 -3.31
CA PRO A 495 -19.74 11.00 -3.23
C PRO A 495 -19.10 12.16 -4.03
N PRO A 496 -19.91 13.13 -4.51
CA PRO A 496 -19.39 14.30 -5.23
C PRO A 496 -18.34 15.07 -4.41
N GLY A 497 -17.17 15.31 -4.99
CA GLY A 497 -16.02 15.88 -4.27
C GLY A 497 -16.32 17.23 -3.60
N ALA A 498 -16.86 18.20 -4.35
CA ALA A 498 -17.16 19.54 -3.81
C ALA A 498 -18.12 19.49 -2.61
N ARG A 499 -19.18 18.68 -2.69
CA ARG A 499 -20.15 18.53 -1.60
C ARG A 499 -19.57 17.76 -0.41
N THR A 500 -18.73 16.78 -0.67
CA THR A 500 -18.03 16.03 0.38
C THR A 500 -17.06 16.94 1.14
N ASP A 501 -16.31 17.78 0.42
CA ASP A 501 -15.45 18.80 1.00
C ASP A 501 -16.24 19.74 1.90
N GLU A 502 -17.37 20.28 1.44
CA GLU A 502 -18.26 21.15 2.25
C GLU A 502 -18.70 20.49 3.57
N LEU A 503 -19.05 19.20 3.52
CA LEU A 503 -19.48 18.45 4.71
C LEU A 503 -18.33 18.16 5.68
N LEU A 504 -17.11 18.01 5.18
CA LEU A 504 -15.92 17.67 5.97
C LEU A 504 -15.13 18.90 6.45
N ILE A 505 -15.34 20.08 5.86
CA ILE A 505 -14.68 21.34 6.29
C ILE A 505 -14.85 21.62 7.80
N PRO A 506 -16.04 21.48 8.43
CA PRO A 506 -16.18 21.68 9.86
C PRO A 506 -15.30 20.73 10.70
N VAL A 507 -15.13 19.48 10.25
CA VAL A 507 -14.24 18.50 10.88
C VAL A 507 -12.78 18.90 10.70
N ALA A 508 -12.39 19.31 9.49
CA ALA A 508 -11.04 19.80 9.21
C ALA A 508 -10.70 21.03 10.06
N ARG A 509 -11.64 21.96 10.26
CA ARG A 509 -11.48 23.11 11.17
C ARG A 509 -11.27 22.68 12.62
N ALA A 510 -12.04 21.71 13.11
CA ALA A 510 -11.84 21.17 14.46
C ALA A 510 -10.48 20.49 14.64
N LEU A 511 -9.96 19.82 13.60
CA LEU A 511 -8.63 19.20 13.59
C LEU A 511 -7.50 20.24 13.51
N ALA A 512 -7.69 21.32 12.74
CA ALA A 512 -6.72 22.40 12.57
C ALA A 512 -6.68 23.41 13.74
N ALA A 513 -7.71 23.41 14.60
CA ALA A 513 -7.81 24.34 15.72
C ALA A 513 -6.71 24.11 16.76
N GLU A 514 -6.17 25.21 17.29
CA GLU A 514 -5.19 25.21 18.39
C GLU A 514 -5.78 24.58 19.66
N GLN A 515 -6.97 25.02 20.05
CA GLN A 515 -7.66 24.57 21.26
C GLN A 515 -8.86 23.67 20.94
N ASP A 516 -9.15 22.73 21.84
CA ASP A 516 -10.32 21.85 21.76
C ASP A 516 -11.20 21.96 23.03
N PRO A 517 -11.80 23.13 23.31
CA PRO A 517 -12.53 23.35 24.54
C PRO A 517 -13.79 22.47 24.67
N MET A 518 -14.34 22.00 23.55
CA MET A 518 -15.55 21.18 23.50
C MET A 518 -15.26 19.67 23.37
N GLY A 519 -13.99 19.25 23.32
CA GLY A 519 -13.60 17.85 23.14
C GLY A 519 -13.97 17.27 21.76
N GLN A 520 -14.22 18.11 20.76
CA GLN A 520 -14.63 17.69 19.43
C GLN A 520 -13.47 16.99 18.70
N ARG A 521 -12.26 17.53 18.78
CA ARG A 521 -11.04 16.94 18.20
C ARG A 521 -10.79 15.56 18.81
N ALA A 522 -10.82 15.44 20.14
CA ALA A 522 -10.62 14.15 20.81
C ALA A 522 -11.64 13.08 20.36
N ARG A 523 -12.91 13.47 20.19
CA ARG A 523 -13.96 12.56 19.67
C ARG A 523 -13.71 12.11 18.23
N ILE A 524 -13.20 12.99 17.37
CA ILE A 524 -12.85 12.67 15.98
C ILE A 524 -11.66 11.68 15.95
N LEU A 525 -10.61 11.94 16.73
CA LEU A 525 -9.42 11.10 16.78
C LEU A 525 -9.72 9.67 17.31
N GLY A 526 -10.75 9.53 18.14
CA GLY A 526 -11.23 8.24 18.63
C GLY A 526 -12.01 7.40 17.60
N LEU A 527 -12.28 7.92 16.41
CA LEU A 527 -12.99 7.18 15.36
C LEU A 527 -12.02 6.32 14.54
N ASP A 528 -12.44 5.08 14.26
CA ASP A 528 -11.80 4.27 13.21
C ASP A 528 -12.34 4.73 11.85
N LEU A 529 -11.58 5.57 11.15
CA LEU A 529 -11.90 6.00 9.79
C LEU A 529 -11.06 5.25 8.75
N ASP A 530 -11.64 5.02 7.58
CA ASP A 530 -10.93 4.47 6.42
C ASP A 530 -9.84 5.44 5.95
N ARG A 531 -8.76 4.87 5.41
CA ARG A 531 -7.60 5.64 4.94
C ARG A 531 -8.00 6.73 3.94
N ARG A 532 -8.94 6.43 3.03
CA ARG A 532 -9.37 7.41 2.00
C ARG A 532 -10.08 8.62 2.61
N CYS A 533 -10.84 8.39 3.69
CA CYS A 533 -11.50 9.46 4.43
C CYS A 533 -10.47 10.32 5.18
N ARG A 534 -9.46 9.70 5.81
CA ARG A 534 -8.34 10.42 6.44
C ARG A 534 -7.53 11.23 5.44
N ASP A 535 -7.22 10.67 4.27
CA ASP A 535 -6.50 11.38 3.21
C ASP A 535 -7.27 12.60 2.70
N ALA A 536 -8.61 12.50 2.61
CA ALA A 536 -9.47 13.63 2.25
C ALA A 536 -9.46 14.72 3.33
N LEU A 537 -9.58 14.33 4.61
CA LEU A 537 -9.47 15.24 5.74
C LEU A 537 -8.10 15.93 5.80
N MET A 538 -7.02 15.20 5.52
CA MET A 538 -5.65 15.75 5.52
C MET A 538 -5.51 16.88 4.49
N ARG A 539 -6.05 16.70 3.28
CA ARG A 539 -6.08 17.76 2.24
C ARG A 539 -6.95 18.95 2.63
N LEU A 540 -8.04 18.72 3.34
CA LEU A 540 -8.93 19.80 3.81
C LEU A 540 -8.33 20.57 4.97
N VAL A 541 -7.61 19.89 5.87
CA VAL A 541 -6.85 20.54 6.95
C VAL A 541 -5.80 21.46 6.36
N GLU A 542 -5.04 21.03 5.35
CA GLU A 542 -4.10 21.89 4.63
C GLU A 542 -4.79 23.18 4.13
N ARG A 543 -5.91 23.04 3.41
CA ARG A 543 -6.70 24.18 2.90
C ARG A 543 -7.15 25.12 4.03
N VAL A 544 -7.60 24.57 5.15
CA VAL A 544 -8.02 25.36 6.32
C VAL A 544 -6.84 26.12 6.95
N LEU A 545 -5.65 25.51 6.99
CA LEU A 545 -4.44 26.16 7.50
C LEU A 545 -4.02 27.31 6.58
N GLU A 546 -4.04 27.11 5.27
CA GLU A 546 -3.74 28.15 4.26
C GLU A 546 -4.75 29.33 4.36
N GLU A 547 -6.05 29.04 4.50
CA GLU A 547 -7.09 30.06 4.67
C GLU A 547 -6.86 30.89 5.95
N SER A 548 -6.51 30.23 7.05
CA SER A 548 -6.26 30.88 8.34
C SER A 548 -5.01 31.77 8.27
N ALA A 549 -3.98 31.32 7.55
CA ALA A 549 -2.75 32.07 7.34
C ALA A 549 -2.94 33.40 6.62
N GLY A 550 -3.95 33.51 5.73
CA GLY A 550 -4.27 34.75 5.03
C GLY A 550 -5.04 35.79 5.87
N ALA A 551 -5.70 35.36 6.95
CA ALA A 551 -6.55 36.21 7.78
C ALA A 551 -5.81 36.82 8.98
N GLU A 552 -4.83 36.10 9.55
CA GLU A 552 -4.10 36.52 10.74
C GLU A 552 -2.80 37.25 10.41
N SER A 553 -2.55 38.37 11.10
CA SER A 553 -1.36 39.19 10.84
C SER A 553 -0.05 38.55 11.32
N SER A 554 -0.08 37.67 12.32
CA SER A 554 1.09 36.96 12.86
C SER A 554 0.66 35.80 13.72
N ARG A 555 1.32 34.65 13.57
CA ARG A 555 0.85 33.39 14.12
C ARG A 555 2.00 32.50 14.59
N THR A 556 1.83 31.75 15.67
CA THR A 556 2.94 31.05 16.33
C THR A 556 2.94 29.55 16.03
N LEU A 557 4.02 29.03 15.43
CA LEU A 557 4.16 27.64 15.01
C LEU A 557 5.12 26.84 15.93
N PRO A 558 4.90 25.52 16.12
CA PRO A 558 3.68 24.80 15.77
C PRO A 558 2.54 25.11 16.75
N TRP A 559 1.31 25.13 16.24
CA TRP A 559 0.10 25.28 17.07
C TRP A 559 -0.80 24.04 17.05
N MET A 560 -0.61 23.15 16.07
CA MET A 560 -1.43 21.96 15.95
C MET A 560 -1.12 20.97 17.06
N SER A 561 -2.10 20.16 17.42
CA SER A 561 -1.90 19.07 18.38
C SER A 561 -1.05 17.95 17.77
N GLU A 562 -0.09 17.44 18.53
CA GLU A 562 0.70 16.25 18.20
C GLU A 562 -0.18 15.03 17.90
N GLU A 563 -1.28 14.87 18.64
CA GLU A 563 -2.21 13.74 18.47
C GLU A 563 -2.87 13.73 17.07
N VAL A 564 -3.12 14.92 16.49
CA VAL A 564 -3.72 15.03 15.15
C VAL A 564 -2.74 14.59 14.07
N ILE A 565 -1.48 15.04 14.19
CA ILE A 565 -0.41 14.66 13.25
C ILE A 565 -0.15 13.15 13.32
N ALA A 566 -0.11 12.59 14.53
CA ALA A 566 0.05 11.15 14.72
C ALA A 566 -1.10 10.34 14.11
N TRP A 567 -2.33 10.87 14.12
CA TRP A 567 -3.53 10.16 13.63
C TRP A 567 -3.64 10.06 12.09
N PHE A 568 -3.10 11.02 11.33
CA PHE A 568 -3.24 11.04 9.86
C PHE A 568 -2.47 9.91 9.14
N ASP A 569 -1.21 9.66 9.48
CA ASP A 569 -0.43 8.51 8.95
C ASP A 569 0.80 8.22 9.85
N GLY A 570 0.61 8.17 11.18
CA GLY A 570 1.71 8.00 12.13
C GLY A 570 2.71 9.16 12.14
N GLY A 571 2.28 10.35 11.70
CA GLY A 571 3.10 11.55 11.56
C GLY A 571 3.77 11.77 10.20
N ALA A 572 3.62 10.85 9.23
CA ALA A 572 4.22 10.96 7.90
C ALA A 572 3.36 11.81 6.94
N VAL A 573 3.47 13.14 7.05
CA VAL A 573 2.76 14.08 6.16
C VAL A 573 3.55 14.29 4.86
N ALA A 574 2.86 14.29 3.71
CA ALA A 574 3.49 14.53 2.41
C ALA A 574 4.02 15.97 2.30
N PRO A 575 5.24 16.20 1.78
CA PRO A 575 5.82 17.56 1.63
C PRO A 575 5.02 18.52 0.75
N ALA A 576 4.10 18.00 -0.08
CA ALA A 576 3.22 18.80 -0.92
C ALA A 576 2.12 19.54 -0.13
N LEU A 577 1.89 19.16 1.13
CA LEU A 577 0.98 19.83 2.06
C LEU A 577 1.81 20.78 2.92
N GLY A 578 2.16 21.94 2.36
CA GLY A 578 3.16 22.86 2.91
C GLY A 578 2.93 23.25 4.37
N GLU A 579 1.73 23.69 4.73
CA GLU A 579 1.37 24.10 6.10
C GLU A 579 1.42 22.92 7.07
N LEU A 580 0.75 21.83 6.71
CA LEU A 580 0.63 20.66 7.57
C LEU A 580 1.97 19.94 7.74
N ALA A 581 2.79 19.88 6.69
CA ALA A 581 4.14 19.32 6.76
C ALA A 581 5.05 20.15 7.67
N ALA A 582 4.95 21.48 7.63
CA ALA A 582 5.67 22.35 8.55
C ALA A 582 5.25 22.09 10.00
N GLN A 583 3.94 22.04 10.29
CA GLN A 583 3.44 21.72 11.62
C GLN A 583 3.97 20.37 12.12
N ALA A 584 3.91 19.33 11.29
CA ALA A 584 4.36 17.99 11.64
C ALA A 584 5.85 17.93 12.02
N VAL A 585 6.72 18.51 11.19
CA VAL A 585 8.18 18.47 11.44
C VAL A 585 8.58 19.36 12.63
N LEU A 586 7.87 20.48 12.86
CA LEU A 586 8.13 21.32 14.02
C LEU A 586 7.69 20.66 15.34
N ILE A 587 6.60 19.88 15.33
CA ILE A 587 6.16 19.07 16.48
C ILE A 587 7.20 17.97 16.75
N GLU A 588 7.66 17.27 15.71
CA GLU A 588 8.73 16.28 15.81
C GLU A 588 9.99 16.89 16.42
N LEU A 589 10.40 18.09 15.96
CA LEU A 589 11.54 18.81 16.49
C LEU A 589 11.33 19.18 17.97
N ALA A 590 10.16 19.71 18.34
CA ALA A 590 9.84 20.07 19.72
C ALA A 590 9.92 18.86 20.67
N GLY A 591 9.57 17.66 20.21
CA GLY A 591 9.71 16.40 20.96
C GLY A 591 11.16 16.04 21.33
N LEU A 592 12.17 16.64 20.69
CA LEU A 592 13.58 16.40 20.98
C LEU A 592 14.13 17.25 22.14
N ILE A 593 13.32 18.14 22.73
CA ILE A 593 13.77 19.16 23.68
C ILE A 593 14.48 18.59 24.92
N ASP A 594 14.02 17.45 25.43
CA ASP A 594 14.54 16.86 26.68
C ASP A 594 15.79 16.02 26.46
N ARG A 595 16.03 15.51 25.24
CA ARG A 595 17.16 14.63 24.89
C ARG A 595 17.62 14.81 23.45
N PRO A 596 18.21 15.97 23.09
CA PRO A 596 18.69 16.17 21.73
C PRO A 596 19.93 15.31 21.47
N VAL A 597 19.84 14.43 20.45
CA VAL A 597 21.01 13.74 19.90
C VAL A 597 21.45 14.52 18.67
N ALA A 598 22.70 14.98 18.64
CA ALA A 598 23.18 15.97 17.68
C ALA A 598 22.90 15.62 16.20
N GLY A 599 23.11 14.37 15.78
CA GLY A 599 22.86 13.93 14.40
C GLY A 599 21.37 13.98 14.01
N PRO A 600 20.48 13.25 14.70
CA PRO A 600 19.04 13.29 14.47
C PRO A 600 18.41 14.68 14.63
N ALA A 601 18.87 15.47 15.61
CA ALA A 601 18.40 16.84 15.81
C ALA A 601 18.76 17.76 14.64
N ALA A 602 20.00 17.67 14.12
CA ALA A 602 20.42 18.44 12.95
C ALA A 602 19.64 18.06 11.68
N ALA A 603 19.44 16.76 11.43
CA ALA A 603 18.65 16.29 10.29
C ALA A 603 17.18 16.74 10.37
N THR A 604 16.60 16.77 11.57
CA THR A 604 15.23 17.22 11.80
C THR A 604 15.11 18.74 11.70
N ALA A 605 16.08 19.49 12.21
CA ALA A 605 16.17 20.94 12.05
C ALA A 605 16.30 21.35 10.58
N GLU A 606 17.11 20.64 9.79
CA GLU A 606 17.20 20.85 8.34
C GLU A 606 15.85 20.63 7.65
N ARG A 607 15.16 19.53 7.96
CA ARG A 607 13.81 19.28 7.42
C ARG A 607 12.82 20.36 7.85
N ALA A 608 12.88 20.83 9.09
CA ALA A 608 12.00 21.87 9.60
C ALA A 608 12.17 23.17 8.81
N VAL A 609 13.40 23.64 8.61
CA VAL A 609 13.68 24.86 7.84
C VAL A 609 13.21 24.72 6.38
N LYS A 610 13.39 23.55 5.77
CA LYS A 610 12.87 23.29 4.41
C LYS A 610 11.34 23.30 4.38
N ALA A 611 10.66 22.66 5.33
CA ALA A 611 9.20 22.61 5.39
C ALA A 611 8.59 24.00 5.62
N LEU A 612 9.25 24.87 6.39
CA LEU A 612 8.81 26.25 6.61
C LEU A 612 8.71 27.09 5.32
N HIS A 613 9.35 26.70 4.22
CA HIS A 613 9.17 27.37 2.92
C HIS A 613 7.79 27.15 2.30
N GLY A 614 7.07 26.12 2.74
CA GLY A 614 5.69 25.85 2.35
C GLY A 614 4.65 26.64 3.15
N VAL A 615 5.07 27.41 4.16
CA VAL A 615 4.19 28.19 5.03
C VAL A 615 3.82 29.51 4.36
N VAL A 616 2.52 29.82 4.35
CA VAL A 616 1.94 31.04 3.79
C VAL A 616 1.82 32.11 4.87
N GLY A 617 1.99 33.38 4.50
CA GLY A 617 1.79 34.51 5.40
C GLY A 617 2.91 34.74 6.43
N GLY A 618 2.66 35.63 7.39
CA GLY A 618 3.62 35.96 8.44
C GLY A 618 3.51 35.04 9.65
N PHE A 619 4.64 34.55 10.17
CA PHE A 619 4.67 33.62 11.30
C PHE A 619 5.86 33.86 12.25
N GLU A 620 5.71 33.36 13.48
CA GLU A 620 6.74 33.25 14.51
C GLU A 620 6.87 31.80 14.95
N LEU A 621 8.06 31.39 15.36
CA LEU A 621 8.27 30.08 15.95
C LEU A 621 8.22 30.15 17.48
N ARG A 622 7.68 29.11 18.12
CA ARG A 622 7.70 28.99 19.58
C ARG A 622 9.14 29.00 20.12
N PRO A 623 9.37 29.53 21.34
CA PRO A 623 10.72 29.69 21.90
C PRO A 623 11.54 28.41 22.03
N ASP A 624 10.89 27.28 22.31
CA ASP A 624 11.50 25.96 22.38
C ASP A 624 12.06 25.49 21.03
N VAL A 625 11.27 25.68 19.97
CA VAL A 625 11.66 25.36 18.59
C VAL A 625 12.76 26.31 18.09
N VAL A 626 12.66 27.61 18.40
CA VAL A 626 13.71 28.60 18.10
C VAL A 626 15.05 28.15 18.67
N ARG A 627 15.07 27.72 19.94
CA ARG A 627 16.30 27.25 20.59
C ARG A 627 16.90 26.03 19.88
N LEU A 628 16.07 25.04 19.52
CA LEU A 628 16.54 23.85 18.83
C LEU A 628 17.07 24.16 17.42
N LEU A 629 16.41 25.07 16.69
CA LEU A 629 16.91 25.50 15.38
C LEU A 629 18.21 26.30 15.50
N ALA A 630 18.33 27.18 16.49
CA ALA A 630 19.57 27.91 16.76
C ALA A 630 20.76 26.97 17.00
N ASP A 631 20.53 25.90 17.78
CA ASP A 631 21.56 24.94 18.17
C ASP A 631 21.93 23.96 17.05
N PHE A 632 20.96 23.54 16.22
CA PHE A 632 21.13 22.39 15.31
C PHE A 632 20.89 22.66 13.83
N ALA A 633 20.25 23.77 13.42
CA ALA A 633 19.98 24.02 12.00
C ALA A 633 21.29 24.28 11.22
N PRO A 634 21.55 23.58 10.10
CA PRO A 634 22.71 23.86 9.26
C PRO A 634 22.66 25.29 8.72
N ILE A 635 23.79 26.00 8.75
CA ILE A 635 23.81 27.43 8.35
C ILE A 635 23.43 27.63 6.88
N ASP A 636 23.75 26.67 6.02
CA ASP A 636 23.40 26.70 4.59
C ASP A 636 21.88 26.71 4.35
N CYS A 637 21.09 26.11 5.25
CA CYS A 637 19.62 26.12 5.14
C CYS A 637 19.02 27.47 5.57
N LEU A 638 19.74 28.26 6.37
CA LEU A 638 19.28 29.55 6.90
C LEU A 638 19.66 30.73 6.02
N GLU A 639 20.42 30.49 4.94
CA GLU A 639 20.86 31.51 4.00
C GLU A 639 19.70 32.22 3.30
N ALA A 640 18.70 31.45 2.89
CA ALA A 640 17.46 31.94 2.30
C ALA A 640 16.32 31.60 3.27
N PRO A 641 16.12 32.39 4.34
CA PRO A 641 15.06 32.08 5.28
C PRO A 641 13.68 32.26 4.61
N PRO A 642 12.69 31.43 4.99
CA PRO A 642 11.32 31.55 4.51
C PRO A 642 10.77 32.98 4.59
N PRO A 643 10.04 33.44 3.56
CA PRO A 643 9.40 34.76 3.59
C PRO A 643 8.34 34.78 4.70
N GLY A 644 8.28 35.88 5.46
CA GLY A 644 7.28 36.04 6.53
C GLY A 644 7.70 35.52 7.91
N TRP A 645 8.85 34.86 8.06
CA TRP A 645 9.39 34.46 9.36
C TRP A 645 9.89 35.67 10.17
N ARG A 646 9.12 36.08 11.19
CA ARG A 646 9.35 37.33 11.93
C ARG A 646 10.48 37.26 12.95
N ASN A 647 10.55 36.18 13.73
CA ASN A 647 11.60 35.96 14.73
C ASN A 647 12.81 35.16 14.19
N VAL A 648 13.10 35.28 12.88
CA VAL A 648 14.21 34.58 12.23
C VAL A 648 15.57 34.90 12.85
N TRP A 649 15.78 36.12 13.35
CA TRP A 649 17.04 36.54 13.94
C TRP A 649 17.35 35.87 15.28
N ASP A 650 16.33 35.39 15.98
CA ASP A 650 16.50 34.61 17.22
C ASP A 650 17.08 33.22 16.93
N VAL A 651 16.98 32.73 15.68
CA VAL A 651 17.62 31.50 15.19
C VAL A 651 18.92 31.82 14.45
N LEU A 652 18.87 32.74 13.49
CA LEU A 652 19.99 33.06 12.60
C LEU A 652 21.17 33.66 13.38
N GLY A 653 20.91 34.53 14.36
CA GLY A 653 21.96 35.17 15.15
C GLY A 653 22.84 34.17 15.91
N PRO A 654 22.26 33.30 16.75
CA PRO A 654 23.01 32.23 17.41
C PRO A 654 23.67 31.24 16.43
N ALA A 655 22.99 30.85 15.34
CA ALA A 655 23.55 29.92 14.36
C ALA A 655 24.80 30.49 13.65
N LEU A 656 24.78 31.78 13.29
CA LEU A 656 25.93 32.49 12.72
C LEU A 656 27.13 32.53 13.69
N LEU A 657 26.86 32.69 15.00
CA LEU A 657 27.89 32.70 16.04
C LEU A 657 28.40 31.31 16.42
N ARG A 658 27.62 30.25 16.13
CA ARG A 658 28.03 28.85 16.31
C ARG A 658 29.02 28.42 15.22
N GLU A 659 28.86 28.93 14.00
CA GLU A 659 29.74 28.64 12.86
C GLU A 659 30.36 29.92 12.25
N PRO A 660 31.15 30.69 13.03
CA PRO A 660 31.66 31.99 12.59
C PRO A 660 32.68 31.88 11.45
N ASP A 661 33.35 30.73 11.32
CA ASP A 661 34.38 30.49 10.30
C ASP A 661 33.79 30.03 8.95
N SER A 662 32.47 29.77 8.89
CA SER A 662 31.81 29.33 7.65
C SER A 662 31.78 30.47 6.61
N PRO A 663 32.16 30.20 5.34
CA PRO A 663 31.98 31.15 4.24
C PRO A 663 30.52 31.59 4.05
N THR A 664 29.57 30.69 4.31
CA THR A 664 28.13 30.98 4.27
C THR A 664 27.76 32.02 5.33
N SER A 665 28.24 31.87 6.58
CA SER A 665 28.01 32.85 7.65
C SER A 665 28.52 34.24 7.26
N ALA A 666 29.73 34.32 6.70
CA ALA A 666 30.30 35.59 6.23
C ALA A 666 29.46 36.22 5.12
N ARG A 667 28.97 35.41 4.17
CA ARG A 667 28.15 35.90 3.06
C ARG A 667 26.80 36.42 3.53
N ILE A 668 26.09 35.68 4.38
CA ILE A 668 24.83 36.12 5.00
C ILE A 668 25.03 37.47 5.70
N CYS A 669 26.10 37.60 6.48
CA CYS A 669 26.40 38.84 7.20
C CYS A 669 26.65 40.03 6.24
N ARG A 670 27.46 39.84 5.18
CA ARG A 670 27.71 40.90 4.19
C ARG A 670 26.46 41.30 3.45
N GLU A 671 25.65 40.33 3.03
CA GLU A 671 24.38 40.60 2.34
C GLU A 671 23.40 41.34 3.24
N TYR A 672 23.27 40.93 4.51
CA TYR A 672 22.42 41.62 5.47
C TYR A 672 22.85 43.09 5.66
N LEU A 673 24.13 43.31 5.90
CA LEU A 673 24.70 44.64 6.07
C LEU A 673 24.54 45.51 4.82
N ALA A 674 24.76 44.94 3.62
CA ALA A 674 24.55 45.63 2.35
C ALA A 674 23.08 46.01 2.13
N ARG A 675 22.12 45.11 2.42
CA ARG A 675 20.67 45.39 2.33
C ARG A 675 20.23 46.48 3.30
N ARG A 676 20.92 46.62 4.44
CA ARG A 676 20.69 47.70 5.42
C ARG A 676 21.38 49.03 5.04
N GLY A 677 22.09 49.10 3.91
CA GLY A 677 22.79 50.31 3.45
C GLY A 677 24.14 50.55 4.11
N HIS A 678 24.72 49.54 4.77
CA HIS A 678 25.98 49.65 5.51
C HIS A 678 26.95 48.53 5.12
N PRO A 679 27.50 48.51 3.90
CA PRO A 679 28.45 47.47 3.49
C PRO A 679 29.69 47.45 4.39
N GLU A 680 30.31 46.27 4.56
CA GLU A 680 31.41 46.00 5.51
C GLU A 680 32.52 47.07 5.48
N ALA A 681 32.91 47.55 4.30
CA ALA A 681 33.97 48.54 4.12
C ALA A 681 33.72 49.86 4.88
N VAL A 682 32.46 50.26 5.09
CA VAL A 682 32.12 51.53 5.78
C VAL A 682 32.56 51.51 7.24
N PHE A 683 32.61 50.32 7.87
CA PHE A 683 33.04 50.16 9.26
C PHE A 683 34.55 50.37 9.47
N ALA A 684 35.34 50.45 8.40
CA ALA A 684 36.74 50.85 8.45
C ALA A 684 36.96 52.34 8.11
N GLN A 685 35.92 53.03 7.63
CA GLN A 685 36.01 54.39 7.07
C GLN A 685 35.28 55.45 7.90
N SER A 686 34.22 55.07 8.60
CA SER A 686 33.34 55.98 9.35
C SER A 686 33.09 55.46 10.75
N VAL A 687 32.95 56.36 11.74
CA VAL A 687 32.73 56.00 13.15
C VAL A 687 31.23 55.89 13.46
N PHE A 688 30.83 54.75 14.03
CA PHE A 688 29.49 54.48 14.52
C PHE A 688 29.51 54.25 16.04
N ASN A 689 28.45 54.70 16.72
CA ASN A 689 28.36 54.62 18.18
C ASN A 689 27.23 53.72 18.69
N ARG A 690 26.39 53.16 17.81
CA ARG A 690 25.29 52.24 18.16
C ARG A 690 25.02 51.25 17.04
N PHE A 691 24.70 50.01 17.40
CA PHE A 691 24.30 48.97 16.47
C PHE A 691 23.02 48.27 16.91
N SER A 692 22.31 47.67 15.96
CA SER A 692 21.31 46.65 16.26
C SER A 692 22.00 45.34 16.63
N VAL A 693 21.32 44.45 17.37
CA VAL A 693 21.83 43.10 17.68
C VAL A 693 22.25 42.33 16.40
N PRO A 694 21.43 42.26 15.33
CA PRO A 694 21.86 41.65 14.07
C PRO A 694 23.13 42.26 13.47
N THR A 695 23.26 43.60 13.48
CA THR A 695 24.48 44.27 13.01
C THR A 695 25.70 43.88 13.86
N ALA A 696 25.53 43.81 15.19
CA ALA A 696 26.60 43.41 16.09
C ALA A 696 27.04 41.95 15.87
N VAL A 697 26.09 41.02 15.69
CA VAL A 697 26.38 39.63 15.29
C VAL A 697 27.17 39.58 13.98
N CYS A 698 26.71 40.31 12.95
CA CYS A 698 27.40 40.33 11.66
C CYS A 698 28.84 40.82 11.77
N LEU A 699 29.10 41.86 12.57
CA LEU A 699 30.45 42.38 12.76
C LEU A 699 31.35 41.37 13.50
N VAL A 700 30.84 40.70 14.53
CA VAL A 700 31.57 39.64 15.26
C VAL A 700 31.90 38.45 14.37
N VAL A 701 31.01 38.07 13.46
CA VAL A 701 31.29 37.01 12.47
C VAL A 701 32.30 37.49 11.44
N LEU A 702 32.08 38.66 10.84
CA LEU A 702 32.92 39.16 9.76
C LEU A 702 34.36 39.41 10.18
N VAL A 703 34.63 39.77 11.45
CA VAL A 703 36.01 39.96 11.92
C VAL A 703 36.87 38.70 11.77
N ARG A 704 36.28 37.48 11.74
CA ARG A 704 37.01 36.25 11.39
C ARG A 704 37.47 36.24 9.94
N HIS A 705 36.73 36.87 9.04
CA HIS A 705 36.98 36.87 7.60
C HIS A 705 37.71 38.12 7.11
N THR A 706 37.79 39.17 7.93
CA THR A 706 38.45 40.43 7.59
C THR A 706 39.94 40.38 7.96
N ALA A 707 40.80 40.54 6.95
CA ALA A 707 42.25 40.55 7.08
C ALA A 707 42.79 41.90 7.65
N LEU A 708 42.44 42.18 8.91
CA LEU A 708 42.73 43.44 9.58
C LEU A 708 44.21 43.63 9.94
N MET A 709 44.98 42.55 10.04
CA MET A 709 46.41 42.61 10.37
C MET A 709 47.23 43.11 9.19
N THR A 710 46.78 42.84 7.95
CA THR A 710 47.60 43.00 6.74
C THR A 710 47.03 43.95 5.69
N ARG A 711 45.70 44.06 5.53
CA ARG A 711 45.09 44.77 4.38
C ARG A 711 44.63 46.19 4.65
N TYR A 712 44.61 46.61 5.91
CA TYR A 712 44.08 47.91 6.33
C TYR A 712 45.20 48.81 6.86
N SER A 713 45.06 50.11 6.64
CA SER A 713 45.92 51.10 7.32
C SER A 713 45.67 51.06 8.82
N VAL A 714 46.62 51.54 9.61
CA VAL A 714 46.52 51.59 11.08
C VAL A 714 45.20 52.23 11.54
N GLN A 715 44.81 53.36 10.92
CA GLN A 715 43.59 54.08 11.26
C GLN A 715 42.32 53.28 10.91
N ALA A 716 42.30 52.64 9.75
CA ALA A 716 41.15 51.89 9.28
C ALA A 716 40.95 50.60 10.11
N ALA A 717 42.04 49.91 10.45
CA ALA A 717 42.02 48.76 11.35
C ALA A 717 41.56 49.14 12.76
N GLY A 718 42.02 50.28 13.30
CA GLY A 718 41.59 50.79 14.60
C GLY A 718 40.10 51.17 14.63
N THR A 719 39.61 51.81 13.57
CA THR A 719 38.19 52.16 13.42
C THR A 719 37.32 50.90 13.39
N TYR A 720 37.72 49.89 12.62
CA TYR A 720 37.00 48.61 12.55
C TYR A 720 37.03 47.87 13.89
N ALA A 721 38.20 47.75 14.53
CA ALA A 721 38.36 47.08 15.82
C ALA A 721 37.51 47.73 16.93
N ARG A 722 37.39 49.07 16.93
CA ARG A 722 36.48 49.77 17.85
C ARG A 722 35.01 49.37 17.64
N HIS A 723 34.56 49.21 16.41
CA HIS A 723 33.20 48.72 16.13
C HIS A 723 33.00 47.27 16.61
N ILE A 724 34.02 46.42 16.53
CA ILE A 724 33.96 45.06 17.07
C ILE A 724 33.79 45.07 18.59
N LEU A 725 34.51 45.93 19.32
CA LEU A 725 34.31 46.06 20.77
C LEU A 725 32.93 46.58 21.14
N LEU A 726 32.41 47.55 20.37
CA LEU A 726 31.05 48.04 20.56
C LEU A 726 30.01 46.94 20.27
N ALA A 727 30.22 46.15 19.20
CA ALA A 727 29.38 45.00 18.88
C ALA A 727 29.41 43.95 19.99
N ALA A 728 30.59 43.57 20.48
CA ALA A 728 30.73 42.62 21.58
C ALA A 728 30.01 43.09 22.85
N ALA A 729 30.13 44.39 23.20
CA ALA A 729 29.44 44.97 24.36
C ALA A 729 27.90 44.92 24.24
N ILE A 730 27.36 45.08 23.02
CA ILE A 730 25.93 44.94 22.76
C ILE A 730 25.49 43.48 22.95
N LEU A 731 26.27 42.53 22.44
CA LEU A 731 25.95 41.10 22.53
C LEU A 731 26.10 40.54 23.95
N ASP A 732 26.97 41.12 24.78
CA ASP A 732 27.08 40.78 26.21
C ASP A 732 25.76 41.04 26.98
N GLY A 733 24.93 41.96 26.49
CA GLY A 733 23.61 42.25 27.05
C GLY A 733 22.48 41.34 26.53
N ASP A 734 22.74 40.48 25.55
CA ASP A 734 21.73 39.61 24.93
C ASP A 734 21.82 38.18 25.50
N PRO A 735 20.77 37.69 26.19
CA PRO A 735 20.79 36.39 26.85
C PRO A 735 20.98 35.20 25.89
N LEU A 736 20.64 35.34 24.61
CA LEU A 736 20.76 34.26 23.62
C LEU A 736 22.20 34.06 23.15
N VAL A 737 23.03 35.12 23.18
CA VAL A 737 24.35 35.12 22.51
C VAL A 737 25.51 35.61 23.37
N ALA A 738 25.26 36.18 24.55
CA ALA A 738 26.29 36.73 25.44
C ALA A 738 27.41 35.75 25.82
N ARG A 739 27.13 34.44 25.80
CA ARG A 739 28.11 33.39 26.15
C ARG A 739 28.81 32.75 24.95
N SER A 740 28.61 33.28 23.74
CA SER A 740 29.22 32.71 22.55
C SER A 740 30.75 32.85 22.56
N PRO A 741 31.51 31.76 22.31
CA PRO A 741 32.97 31.82 22.15
C PRO A 741 33.41 32.78 21.03
N ALA A 742 32.59 32.94 19.99
CA ALA A 742 32.87 33.85 18.88
C ALA A 742 32.93 35.31 19.34
N VAL A 743 32.08 35.71 20.30
CA VAL A 743 32.08 37.07 20.86
C VAL A 743 33.35 37.32 21.67
N ALA A 744 33.74 36.35 22.52
CA ALA A 744 34.97 36.44 23.30
C ALA A 744 36.22 36.54 22.40
N MET A 745 36.26 35.73 21.34
CA MET A 745 37.35 35.73 20.38
C MET A 745 37.42 37.04 19.58
N ALA A 746 36.28 37.55 19.09
CA ALA A 746 36.23 38.81 18.36
C ALA A 746 36.71 39.98 19.24
N ARG A 747 36.37 39.95 20.54
CA ARG A 747 36.87 40.91 21.54
C ARG A 747 38.39 40.82 21.68
N SER A 748 38.96 39.63 21.77
CA SER A 748 40.42 39.43 21.84
C SER A 748 41.14 39.95 20.59
N LYS A 749 40.64 39.63 19.39
CA LYS A 749 41.18 40.15 18.13
C LYS A 749 41.15 41.68 18.08
N ALA A 750 40.02 42.28 18.46
CA ALA A 750 39.86 43.72 18.47
C ALA A 750 40.77 44.42 19.49
N LEU A 751 40.91 43.88 20.70
CA LEU A 751 41.83 44.41 21.71
C LEU A 751 43.29 44.36 21.24
N ALA A 752 43.71 43.23 20.66
CA ALA A 752 45.06 43.10 20.10
C ALA A 752 45.33 44.16 19.01
N LEU A 753 44.39 44.35 18.09
CA LEU A 753 44.49 45.37 17.04
C LEU A 753 44.57 46.78 17.63
N LEU A 754 43.74 47.11 18.63
CA LEU A 754 43.75 48.45 19.24
C LEU A 754 45.02 48.73 20.04
N ILE A 755 45.61 47.72 20.69
CA ILE A 755 46.94 47.85 21.31
C ILE A 755 47.98 48.18 20.23
N LEU A 756 47.98 47.46 19.11
CA LEU A 756 48.89 47.78 17.99
C LEU A 756 48.65 49.19 17.44
N VAL A 757 47.40 49.68 17.39
CA VAL A 757 47.07 51.05 16.96
C VAL A 757 47.65 52.11 17.90
N VAL A 758 47.53 51.92 19.23
CA VAL A 758 48.19 52.77 20.24
C VAL A 758 49.70 52.77 20.03
N TRP A 759 50.28 51.58 19.83
CA TRP A 759 51.72 51.41 19.61
C TRP A 759 52.21 51.95 18.27
N ASN A 760 51.32 52.18 17.31
CA ASN A 760 51.59 52.93 16.08
C ASN A 760 51.45 54.46 16.25
N GLY A 761 51.11 54.95 17.45
CA GLY A 761 51.10 56.38 17.78
C GLY A 761 49.75 57.05 17.57
N GLN A 762 48.66 56.26 17.55
CA GLN A 762 47.29 56.78 17.42
C GLN A 762 46.53 56.65 18.74
N GLN A 763 45.80 57.70 19.13
CA GLN A 763 44.97 57.66 20.34
C GLN A 763 43.76 56.72 20.15
N VAL A 764 43.48 55.89 21.16
CA VAL A 764 42.32 54.99 21.18
C VAL A 764 41.43 55.27 22.39
N ASP A 765 40.16 55.52 22.11
CA ASP A 765 39.08 55.61 23.10
C ASP A 765 38.22 54.34 23.02
N LEU A 766 38.09 53.61 24.13
CA LEU A 766 37.30 52.39 24.19
C LEU A 766 35.82 52.70 24.46
N PRO A 767 34.89 51.87 23.95
CA PRO A 767 33.49 51.95 24.36
C PRO A 767 33.32 51.53 25.83
N ASP A 768 32.29 52.07 26.49
CA ASP A 768 31.93 51.68 27.85
C ASP A 768 31.34 50.26 27.87
N ALA A 769 32.05 49.30 28.47
CA ALA A 769 31.71 47.88 28.42
C ALA A 769 32.18 47.14 29.70
N PRO A 770 31.27 46.52 30.48
CA PRO A 770 31.61 45.87 31.76
C PRO A 770 32.59 44.70 31.65
N ALA A 771 32.56 43.96 30.54
CA ALA A 771 33.43 42.79 30.31
C ALA A 771 34.86 43.15 29.87
N LEU A 772 35.12 44.42 29.55
CA LEU A 772 36.36 44.87 28.93
C LEU A 772 37.60 44.75 29.85
N PRO A 773 37.56 45.10 31.14
CA PRO A 773 38.72 44.97 32.03
C PRO A 773 39.21 43.52 32.15
N ALA A 774 38.28 42.56 32.29
CA ALA A 774 38.60 41.15 32.37
C ALA A 774 39.16 40.62 31.03
N ALA A 775 38.60 41.05 29.90
CA ALA A 775 39.08 40.66 28.58
C ALA A 775 40.51 41.14 28.30
N VAL A 776 40.85 42.36 28.74
CA VAL A 776 42.22 42.89 28.64
C VAL A 776 43.21 42.07 29.47
N GLN A 777 42.84 41.71 30.71
CA GLN A 777 43.71 40.90 31.59
C GLN A 777 43.96 39.49 31.04
N ASN A 778 43.00 38.92 30.33
CA ASN A 778 43.07 37.57 29.78
C ASN A 778 43.58 37.51 28.33
N LEU A 779 43.88 38.66 27.70
CA LEU A 779 44.22 38.72 26.28
C LEU A 779 45.47 37.89 25.95
N ASP A 780 46.54 38.05 26.73
CA ASP A 780 47.79 37.32 26.51
C ASP A 780 47.56 35.79 26.53
N ALA A 781 46.75 35.30 27.48
CA ALA A 781 46.43 33.89 27.60
C ALA A 781 45.58 33.38 26.42
N ALA A 782 44.59 34.16 25.97
CA ALA A 782 43.75 33.82 24.83
C ALA A 782 44.55 33.73 23.52
N LEU A 783 45.50 34.64 23.32
CA LEU A 783 46.38 34.64 22.14
C LEU A 783 47.41 33.51 22.14
N ASP A 784 47.82 33.05 23.33
CA ASP A 784 48.70 31.89 23.48
C ASP A 784 47.95 30.57 23.27
N GLU A 785 46.69 30.50 23.67
CA GLU A 785 45.83 29.32 23.48
C GLU A 785 45.43 29.13 22.01
N ASP A 786 45.01 30.20 21.33
CA ASP A 786 44.62 30.16 19.92
C ASP A 786 45.24 31.34 19.14
N PRO A 787 46.42 31.15 18.52
CA PRO A 787 47.04 32.17 17.68
C PRO A 787 46.21 32.54 16.43
N SER A 788 45.29 31.69 15.99
CA SER A 788 44.44 31.95 14.81
C SER A 788 43.42 33.07 15.05
N VAL A 789 43.18 33.46 16.32
CA VAL A 789 42.32 34.59 16.69
C VAL A 789 42.68 35.87 15.94
N LEU A 790 43.96 36.12 15.64
CA LEU A 790 44.39 37.34 14.98
C LEU A 790 44.17 37.34 13.46
N ALA A 791 44.10 36.16 12.85
CA ALA A 791 44.13 36.02 11.41
C ALA A 791 42.73 35.91 10.80
N ALA A 792 42.61 36.31 9.54
CA ALA A 792 41.57 35.80 8.66
C ALA A 792 42.05 34.54 7.91
N PRO A 793 41.14 33.66 7.42
CA PRO A 793 41.50 32.50 6.62
C PRO A 793 42.45 32.85 5.47
N GLY A 794 43.67 32.29 5.50
CA GLY A 794 44.70 32.50 4.47
C GLY A 794 45.40 33.87 4.54
N GLU A 795 45.22 34.63 5.62
CA GLU A 795 45.92 35.91 5.81
C GLU A 795 47.42 35.69 6.00
N THR A 796 48.24 36.38 5.20
CA THR A 796 49.70 36.30 5.25
C THR A 796 50.32 37.68 5.05
N GLY A 797 51.52 37.89 5.57
CA GLY A 797 52.26 39.15 5.48
C GLY A 797 52.34 39.92 6.81
N LEU A 798 52.99 41.09 6.77
CA LEU A 798 53.29 41.91 7.94
C LEU A 798 52.28 43.02 8.22
N GLY A 799 51.67 43.56 7.16
CA GLY A 799 50.86 44.78 7.26
C GLY A 799 51.61 45.98 7.81
N GLU A 800 50.86 47.04 8.14
CA GLU A 800 51.41 48.26 8.75
C GLU A 800 51.43 48.21 10.29
N LEU A 801 50.61 47.35 10.91
CA LEU A 801 50.38 47.35 12.36
C LEU A 801 51.55 46.77 13.16
N LEU A 802 52.12 45.65 12.71
CA LEU A 802 53.17 44.94 13.46
C LEU A 802 54.55 45.63 13.42
N PRO A 803 55.10 45.99 12.24
CA PRO A 803 56.52 46.34 12.13
C PRO A 803 56.94 47.46 13.07
N LEU A 804 56.23 48.58 13.06
CA LEU A 804 56.57 49.74 13.88
C LEU A 804 56.32 49.50 15.37
N ALA A 805 55.25 48.78 15.72
CA ALA A 805 54.94 48.44 17.11
C ALA A 805 56.05 47.56 17.72
N VAL A 806 56.49 46.51 17.02
CA VAL A 806 57.56 45.62 17.49
C VAL A 806 58.89 46.36 17.62
N THR A 807 59.24 47.22 16.65
CA THR A 807 60.44 48.07 16.73
C THR A 807 60.39 49.00 17.95
N ARG A 808 59.23 49.60 18.25
CA ARG A 808 59.06 50.47 19.43
C ARG A 808 59.20 49.70 20.74
N VAL A 809 58.68 48.47 20.85
CA VAL A 809 58.87 47.63 22.05
C VAL A 809 60.34 47.30 22.26
N PHE A 810 61.06 46.95 21.18
CA PHE A 810 62.49 46.67 21.24
C PHE A 810 63.28 47.85 21.82
N TRP A 811 63.04 49.06 21.30
CA TRP A 811 63.73 50.26 21.76
C TRP A 811 63.32 50.69 23.18
N ARG A 812 62.03 50.60 23.53
CA ARG A 812 61.55 50.89 24.89
C ARG A 812 62.17 49.95 25.93
N GLY A 813 62.37 48.68 25.58
CA GLY A 813 63.05 47.70 26.43
C GLY A 813 64.54 47.96 26.65
N ARG A 814 65.19 48.82 25.85
CA ARG A 814 66.59 49.24 26.03
C ARG A 814 66.76 50.43 26.97
N GLY A 815 65.75 51.28 27.10
CA GLY A 815 65.82 52.46 27.97
C GLY A 815 67.06 53.33 27.66
N SER A 816 67.98 53.44 28.61
CA SER A 816 69.23 54.21 28.47
C SER A 816 70.28 53.59 27.54
N ASP A 817 70.12 52.34 27.11
CA ASP A 817 71.10 51.60 26.30
C ASP A 817 70.90 51.79 24.78
N ILE A 818 70.30 52.93 24.38
CA ILE A 818 70.11 53.31 22.97
C ILE A 818 71.39 53.98 22.47
N PRO A 819 72.01 53.52 21.36
CA PRO A 819 73.20 54.14 20.80
C PRO A 819 72.95 55.60 20.37
N ASP A 820 73.94 56.47 20.58
CA ASP A 820 73.85 57.92 20.29
C ASP A 820 73.39 58.22 18.85
N GLU A 821 73.86 57.42 17.87
CA GLU A 821 73.49 57.55 16.45
C GLU A 821 71.99 57.38 16.16
N TRP A 822 71.27 56.71 17.05
CA TRP A 822 69.84 56.39 16.93
C TRP A 822 68.97 57.19 17.91
N PHE A 823 69.58 57.82 18.92
CA PHE A 823 68.89 58.38 20.07
C PHE A 823 67.80 59.38 19.68
N ASP A 824 68.12 60.39 18.85
CA ASP A 824 67.15 61.44 18.48
C ASP A 824 65.94 60.90 17.70
N SER A 825 66.16 59.97 16.78
CA SER A 825 65.08 59.36 15.99
C SER A 825 64.21 58.42 16.84
N VAL A 826 64.83 57.62 17.70
CA VAL A 826 64.14 56.68 18.58
C VAL A 826 63.38 57.42 19.68
N ASP A 827 63.97 58.44 20.30
CA ASP A 827 63.31 59.30 21.30
C ASP A 827 62.09 60.01 20.69
N GLN A 828 62.21 60.55 19.47
CA GLN A 828 61.05 61.15 18.77
C GLN A 828 59.92 60.14 18.54
N ASP A 829 60.25 58.92 18.08
CA ASP A 829 59.26 57.89 17.80
C ASP A 829 58.62 57.28 19.06
N LEU A 830 59.40 57.11 20.13
CA LEU A 830 58.91 56.66 21.43
C LEU A 830 58.01 57.74 22.07
N ARG A 831 58.38 59.02 22.02
CA ARG A 831 57.52 60.11 22.53
C ARG A 831 56.18 60.20 21.80
N ARG A 832 56.15 59.97 20.49
CA ARG A 832 54.89 59.92 19.72
C ARG A 832 53.99 58.77 20.20
N MET A 833 54.57 57.61 20.48
CA MET A 833 53.86 56.46 21.02
C MET A 833 53.38 56.72 22.46
N GLU A 834 54.25 57.21 23.34
CA GLU A 834 53.92 57.54 24.74
C GLU A 834 52.86 58.64 24.84
N TYR A 835 52.89 59.62 23.93
CA TYR A 835 51.83 60.63 23.82
C TYR A 835 50.48 59.98 23.48
N ALA A 836 50.44 59.07 22.51
CA ALA A 836 49.22 58.33 22.17
C ALA A 836 48.75 57.43 23.31
N GLU A 837 49.65 56.73 23.98
CA GLU A 837 49.38 55.84 25.12
C GLU A 837 48.80 56.63 26.32
N SER A 838 49.39 57.78 26.66
CA SER A 838 48.95 58.63 27.77
C SER A 838 47.55 59.23 27.57
N ARG A 839 47.16 59.45 26.30
CA ARG A 839 45.83 59.96 25.93
C ARG A 839 44.81 58.87 25.66
N SER A 840 45.25 57.62 25.51
CA SER A 840 44.37 56.47 25.34
C SER A 840 43.80 56.02 26.69
N ASN A 841 42.78 55.16 26.62
CA ASN A 841 42.15 54.57 27.80
C ASN A 841 43.17 53.81 28.67
N ALA A 842 43.00 53.87 30.00
CA ALA A 842 43.98 53.38 30.97
C ALA A 842 44.31 51.88 30.81
N GLN A 843 43.36 51.09 30.31
CA GLN A 843 43.49 49.65 30.07
C GLN A 843 44.43 49.31 28.92
N LEU A 844 44.79 50.26 28.04
CA LEU A 844 45.70 50.06 26.90
C LEU A 844 47.13 50.56 27.17
N ARG A 845 47.44 50.93 28.42
CA ARG A 845 48.74 51.48 28.81
C ARG A 845 49.66 50.39 29.36
N ASN A 846 50.96 50.56 29.16
CA ASN A 846 52.02 49.65 29.59
C ASN A 846 51.86 48.23 29.02
N CYS A 847 51.36 48.12 27.78
CA CYS A 847 51.09 46.84 27.11
C CYS A 847 52.30 46.26 26.37
N ASP A 848 53.53 46.58 26.79
CA ASP A 848 54.78 46.18 26.15
C ASP A 848 54.88 44.66 25.97
N ASN A 849 54.53 43.91 27.02
CA ASN A 849 54.53 42.45 26.98
C ASN A 849 53.46 41.91 26.01
N THR A 850 52.26 42.49 26.03
CA THR A 850 51.17 42.09 25.16
C THR A 850 51.49 42.30 23.68
N VAL A 851 52.21 43.37 23.31
CA VAL A 851 52.67 43.55 21.91
C VAL A 851 53.63 42.43 21.48
N VAL A 852 54.52 41.97 22.38
CA VAL A 852 55.37 40.80 22.11
C VAL A 852 54.54 39.54 21.95
N VAL A 853 53.53 39.34 22.80
CA VAL A 853 52.61 38.18 22.71
C VAL A 853 51.85 38.20 21.38
N ILE A 854 51.30 39.35 20.97
CA ILE A 854 50.62 39.50 19.67
C ILE A 854 51.55 39.14 18.51
N ALA A 855 52.78 39.66 18.51
CA ALA A 855 53.75 39.38 17.46
C ALA A 855 54.16 37.90 17.42
N ARG A 856 54.31 37.27 18.59
CA ARG A 856 54.61 35.84 18.72
C ARG A 856 53.44 34.97 18.24
N SER A 857 52.21 35.29 18.61
CA SER A 857 51.02 34.56 18.15
C SER A 857 50.85 34.71 16.64
N TRP A 858 51.10 35.89 16.08
CA TRP A 858 51.12 36.09 14.62
C TRP A 858 52.15 35.19 13.92
N ALA A 859 53.39 35.14 14.44
CA ALA A 859 54.43 34.25 13.91
C ALA A 859 54.05 32.77 14.04
N ALA A 860 53.48 32.38 15.19
CA ALA A 860 53.02 31.02 15.45
C ALA A 860 51.93 30.58 14.45
N TYR A 861 51.00 31.46 14.10
CA TYR A 861 49.96 31.22 13.09
C TYR A 861 50.55 31.04 11.68
N LEU A 862 51.45 31.94 11.26
CA LEU A 862 52.07 31.91 9.92
C LEU A 862 52.91 30.64 9.66
N GLY A 863 53.40 29.99 10.72
CA GLY A 863 54.22 28.79 10.64
C GLY A 863 55.66 29.06 10.19
N ALA A 864 56.50 28.01 10.17
CA ALA A 864 57.95 28.14 10.03
C ALA A 864 58.39 28.83 8.71
N GLY A 865 57.74 28.54 7.58
CA GLY A 865 58.13 29.08 6.28
C GLY A 865 57.90 30.59 6.14
N GLN A 866 56.77 31.10 6.63
CA GLN A 866 56.42 32.54 6.58
C GLN A 866 57.01 33.32 7.76
N SER A 867 57.37 32.65 8.86
CA SER A 867 58.04 33.27 10.01
C SER A 867 59.44 33.79 9.65
N GLU A 868 60.14 33.17 8.70
CA GLU A 868 61.43 33.70 8.22
C GLU A 868 61.25 34.98 7.39
N THR A 869 60.18 35.06 6.60
CA THR A 869 59.82 36.30 5.89
C THR A 869 59.44 37.41 6.87
N LEU A 870 58.70 37.06 7.94
CA LEU A 870 58.37 37.95 9.05
C LEU A 870 59.65 38.45 9.76
N ARG A 871 60.59 37.53 10.05
CA ARG A 871 61.88 37.82 10.67
C ARG A 871 62.70 38.80 9.84
N ALA A 872 62.85 38.52 8.54
CA ALA A 872 63.65 39.33 7.63
C ALA A 872 63.13 40.77 7.54
N ALA A 873 61.81 40.95 7.38
CA ALA A 873 61.23 42.28 7.23
C ALA A 873 61.12 43.06 8.55
N LEU A 874 61.01 42.39 9.71
CA LEU A 874 61.18 43.06 11.01
C LEU A 874 62.62 43.54 11.23
N LEU A 875 63.62 42.73 10.85
CA LEU A 875 65.04 43.11 10.91
C LEU A 875 65.38 44.27 9.98
N GLU A 876 64.84 44.24 8.76
CA GLU A 876 64.95 45.33 7.79
C GLU A 876 64.41 46.64 8.38
N ARG A 877 63.22 46.59 9.01
CA ARG A 877 62.61 47.77 9.65
C ARG A 877 63.42 48.27 10.85
N MET A 878 64.12 47.39 11.56
CA MET A 878 65.03 47.75 12.66
C MET A 878 66.40 48.25 12.18
N GLY A 879 66.66 48.27 10.86
CA GLY A 879 67.81 48.98 10.27
C GLY A 879 69.18 48.51 10.75
N GLY A 880 69.32 47.23 11.17
CA GLY A 880 70.58 46.69 11.69
C GLY A 880 70.89 47.07 13.14
N ALA A 881 69.89 47.51 13.91
CA ALA A 881 70.05 47.87 15.33
C ALA A 881 70.81 46.78 16.11
N PRO A 882 71.87 47.14 16.87
CA PRO A 882 72.70 46.18 17.57
C PRO A 882 71.85 45.25 18.43
N GLY A 883 72.02 43.92 18.32
CA GLY A 883 71.31 42.95 19.16
C GLY A 883 69.81 42.76 18.86
N ALA A 884 69.25 43.41 17.82
CA ALA A 884 67.86 43.23 17.40
C ALA A 884 67.54 41.78 16.99
N GLU A 885 68.44 41.14 16.25
CA GLU A 885 68.31 39.74 15.81
C GLU A 885 68.17 38.78 16.99
N ARG A 886 69.10 38.85 17.94
CA ARG A 886 69.07 38.02 19.16
C ARG A 886 67.83 38.29 20.02
N TRP A 887 67.35 39.53 20.04
CA TRP A 887 66.14 39.89 20.77
C TRP A 887 64.89 39.32 20.10
N LEU A 888 64.76 39.45 18.78
CA LEU A 888 63.65 38.90 17.99
C LEU A 888 63.57 37.38 18.15
N ASP A 889 64.68 36.66 17.98
CA ASP A 889 64.73 35.20 18.10
C ASP A 889 64.40 34.72 19.52
N LYS A 890 64.72 35.52 20.55
CA LYS A 890 64.46 35.15 21.95
C LYS A 890 63.04 35.50 22.40
N ARG A 891 62.49 36.63 21.94
CA ARG A 891 61.25 37.21 22.49
C ARG A 891 60.03 37.05 21.58
N VAL A 892 60.21 37.08 20.26
CA VAL A 892 59.12 37.08 19.27
C VAL A 892 59.07 35.77 18.48
N LEU A 893 60.24 35.23 18.09
CA LEU A 893 60.39 34.06 17.22
C LEU A 893 61.17 32.91 17.90
N PRO A 894 60.76 32.41 19.08
CA PRO A 894 61.51 31.36 19.75
C PRO A 894 61.63 30.11 18.88
N ALA A 895 62.87 29.65 18.68
CA ALA A 895 63.16 28.39 18.00
C ALA A 895 62.41 27.23 18.69
N LYS A 896 61.65 26.44 17.92
CA LYS A 896 61.01 25.21 18.41
C LYS A 896 62.08 24.19 18.81
N GLU A 897 62.35 24.04 20.10
CA GLU A 897 62.80 22.77 20.68
C GLU A 897 61.96 22.38 21.90
N ALA A 898 61.24 21.26 21.72
CA ALA A 898 60.77 20.30 22.71
C ALA A 898 60.62 20.74 24.19
N SER A 899 59.39 21.05 24.65
CA SER A 899 58.95 20.69 26.03
C SER A 899 57.46 20.97 26.34
N GLY A 900 56.53 20.49 25.50
CA GLY A 900 55.12 20.31 25.92
C GLY A 900 54.83 18.93 26.49
N LEU A 901 55.53 17.89 26.02
CA LEU A 901 55.27 16.50 26.40
C LEU A 901 55.92 16.03 27.71
N ARG A 902 56.98 16.69 28.21
CA ARG A 902 57.64 16.25 29.47
C ARG A 902 56.96 16.75 30.75
N ARG A 903 56.19 17.84 30.73
CA ARG A 903 55.48 18.35 31.93
C ARG A 903 54.16 17.63 32.24
N ARG A 904 53.56 16.93 31.27
CA ARG A 904 52.35 16.11 31.47
C ARG A 904 52.65 14.64 31.82
N LEU A 905 53.87 14.14 31.59
CA LEU A 905 54.23 12.73 31.84
C LEU A 905 55.07 12.48 33.09
N PHE A 906 55.74 13.50 33.64
CA PHE A 906 56.46 13.37 34.91
C PHE A 906 56.03 14.48 35.87
N GLY A 907 55.10 14.12 36.77
CA GLY A 907 54.62 14.97 37.84
C GLY A 907 55.73 15.33 38.84
N GLY A 908 55.63 16.53 39.41
CA GLY A 908 56.60 17.01 40.40
C GLY A 908 56.10 18.21 41.17
N ARG A 909 55.35 17.89 42.24
CA ARG A 909 54.95 18.68 43.43
C ARG A 909 54.17 19.98 43.23
#